data_AF-A0A819VNJ7-F1
#
_entry.id   AF-A0A819VNJ7-F1
#
_cell.length_a   1.000
_cell.length_b   1.000
_cell.length_c   1.000
_cell.angle_alpha   90.00
_cell.angle_beta   90.00
_cell.angle_gamma   90.00
#
_symmetry.space_group_name_H-M   'P 1'
#
loop_
_entity.id
_entity.type
_entity.pdbx_description
1 polymer ?
#
loop_
_entity_poly.entity_id
_entity_poly.type
_entity_poly.pdbx_seq_one_letter_code
_entity_poly.pdbx_strand_id
1 'polypeptide(L)'
;MATNLIAANHHVTVFDTNPQAFDHFKEQKQAIVAFVPQKAAANSEFVILMLPNGKIVRDVCQSTKKGTFIIDCSTIDVQTSKEMAKLARSKQLDFVDAPVSGGTIGAQKGTLTFMVGSQPNDFKAVEPILVKMGKNIVHVGANGSGLAAKICNNLLAAIRLGLNKDILAKLINSSSGQCWSSQIYNPCPGVVANVPSSNDYNDGFASELMTKDLLLALDAVKQAKASTPLTEKATEIYNQLCSNELHKKDGYRPLYVPLKKVHVDATIRSFAADVTITQVFRNDENVPIEAVYFFPIEEQAAVYEFVAHIKSREIVAQLKEKKEAQNEYNAALQQGHGAYLLNQDEKSQDVFIINVGALPPATECTITIAYVTELDLFQGSIIRFVIPTTIAPRYDSHQGDLKSPASTNSQYIQRSPYTIELHCYIEKISGMNGQFISDVSSSSHTIAVDFTRQDAYMVKFSQENIHLDRDILIDIQLAKKHDNTILVSEPGAVMVTFTPTEEVFQQVRENDQANEFIFVVDCSGSMESDNKIGLTRKAVLLFLKSLPVNSYFNIIRFGSTFEAIFPEITRINNKANVQRAENVISYMQADLGGTELLTALQWLKNHPPRHDRSRQIFLLTDGEISDVSTVLDLCRSMASSTRIFSFGLGASPSRSLVKGLARSTNGRFVFIPPNTNVDIYVNEQLQKALPPSINHVQVKWNLGMPHVHSAPTHLPPVYANDRAIVYGLIDNTTTSFDRNSSVQLFIRDTHHLLGEAKIDQISSMNTDKFIKRLAAKETITSSLQSRFEDEATSTKETTDKKELIMKRIIGLSLKYNILSPYTAFVGVEKRVDANNIDMVLREVPIQISVDDQHLFFRSGAMSSYAIGISNRYSISYDILDNLDRAATKPQNPID
;
A
#
# COMPACT_ATOMS: atom_id res chain seq x y z
N MET A 1 4.72 -29.40 42.31
CA MET A 1 5.90 -28.53 42.10
C MET A 1 6.59 -28.23 43.43
N ALA A 2 6.05 -27.36 44.30
CA ALA A 2 6.69 -27.03 45.59
C ALA A 2 6.99 -28.28 46.46
N THR A 3 6.06 -29.24 46.55
CA THR A 3 6.28 -30.52 47.24
C THR A 3 7.49 -31.31 46.73
N ASN A 4 7.81 -31.22 45.43
CA ASN A 4 8.98 -31.93 44.86
C ASN A 4 10.29 -31.25 45.24
N LEU A 5 10.28 -29.91 45.39
CA LEU A 5 11.43 -29.17 45.89
C LEU A 5 11.68 -29.50 47.37
N ILE A 6 10.61 -29.61 48.16
CA ILE A 6 10.68 -30.05 49.56
C ILE A 6 11.25 -31.47 49.63
N ALA A 7 10.72 -32.40 48.84
CA ALA A 7 11.22 -33.77 48.77
C ALA A 7 12.69 -33.86 48.30
N ALA A 8 13.17 -32.86 47.56
CA ALA A 8 14.56 -32.71 47.16
C ALA A 8 15.44 -31.99 48.22
N ASN A 9 14.93 -31.79 49.44
CA ASN A 9 15.59 -31.13 50.57
C ASN A 9 15.89 -29.63 50.38
N HIS A 10 15.12 -28.92 49.55
CA HIS A 10 15.18 -27.45 49.51
C HIS A 10 14.36 -26.83 50.66
N HIS A 11 14.84 -25.73 51.21
CA HIS A 11 14.05 -24.89 52.12
C HIS A 11 13.06 -24.06 51.29
N VAL A 12 11.76 -24.39 51.40
CA VAL A 12 10.72 -23.76 50.59
C VAL A 12 9.85 -22.86 51.46
N THR A 13 9.76 -21.58 51.09
CA THR A 13 8.76 -20.66 51.63
C THR A 13 7.62 -20.52 50.63
N VAL A 14 6.40 -20.86 51.03
CA VAL A 14 5.21 -20.87 50.15
C VAL A 14 4.27 -19.72 50.52
N PHE A 15 3.71 -19.06 49.50
CA PHE A 15 2.59 -18.15 49.61
C PHE A 15 1.57 -18.46 48.52
N ASP A 16 0.28 -18.43 48.87
CA ASP A 16 -0.83 -18.52 47.92
C ASP A 16 -1.99 -17.64 48.45
N THR A 17 -2.87 -17.16 47.58
CA THR A 17 -4.09 -16.46 48.01
C THR A 17 -5.19 -17.42 48.48
N ASN A 18 -5.10 -18.70 48.13
CA ASN A 18 -6.03 -19.76 48.53
C ASN A 18 -5.70 -20.28 49.94
N PRO A 19 -6.59 -20.12 50.93
CA PRO A 19 -6.38 -20.61 52.29
C PRO A 19 -6.10 -22.11 52.39
N GLN A 20 -6.71 -22.93 51.52
CA GLN A 20 -6.52 -24.38 51.54
C GLN A 20 -5.09 -24.80 51.17
N ALA A 21 -4.40 -24.01 50.34
CA ALA A 21 -3.01 -24.26 49.99
C ALA A 21 -2.10 -24.07 51.23
N PHE A 22 -2.43 -23.13 52.11
CA PHE A 22 -1.67 -22.94 53.35
C PHE A 22 -1.75 -24.14 54.28
N ASP A 23 -2.94 -24.71 54.45
CA ASP A 23 -3.13 -25.84 55.37
C ASP A 23 -2.36 -27.08 54.86
N HIS A 24 -2.33 -27.31 53.54
CA HIS A 24 -1.52 -28.38 52.94
C HIS A 24 -0.02 -28.26 53.26
N PHE A 25 0.54 -27.04 53.26
CA PHE A 25 1.97 -26.84 53.51
C PHE A 25 2.33 -26.65 54.99
N LYS A 26 1.39 -26.23 55.85
CA LYS A 26 1.61 -26.19 57.32
C LYS A 26 1.91 -27.58 57.89
N GLU A 27 1.32 -28.63 57.31
CA GLU A 27 1.54 -30.02 57.73
C GLU A 27 2.91 -30.56 57.31
N GLN A 28 3.62 -29.88 56.38
CA GLN A 28 4.94 -30.29 55.90
C GLN A 28 6.04 -29.59 56.70
N LYS A 29 6.75 -30.33 57.56
CA LYS A 29 7.79 -29.81 58.48
C LYS A 29 8.92 -28.99 57.83
N GLN A 30 9.12 -29.12 56.52
CA GLN A 30 10.19 -28.47 55.76
C GLN A 30 9.71 -27.24 54.94
N ALA A 31 8.41 -26.91 54.98
CA ALA A 31 7.85 -25.74 54.32
C ALA A 31 7.57 -24.62 55.34
N ILE A 32 7.90 -23.38 54.97
CA ILE A 32 7.50 -22.18 55.73
C ILE A 32 6.34 -21.53 54.99
N VAL A 33 5.22 -21.31 55.67
CA VAL A 33 4.08 -20.58 55.09
C VAL A 33 4.22 -19.09 55.37
N ALA A 34 4.25 -18.28 54.31
CA ALA A 34 4.22 -16.82 54.39
C ALA A 34 2.79 -16.29 54.16
N PHE A 35 2.45 -15.16 54.77
CA PHE A 35 1.12 -14.53 54.68
C PHE A 35 1.03 -13.39 53.67
N VAL A 36 2.17 -12.97 53.11
CA VAL A 36 2.26 -11.96 52.04
C VAL A 36 3.39 -12.36 51.07
N PRO A 37 3.29 -12.06 49.77
CA PRO A 37 4.27 -12.51 48.77
C PRO A 37 5.67 -11.93 49.02
N GLN A 38 5.76 -10.71 49.57
CA GLN A 38 7.04 -10.08 49.91
C GLN A 38 7.81 -10.85 50.98
N LYS A 39 7.10 -11.50 51.92
CA LYS A 39 7.72 -12.36 52.93
C LYS A 39 8.15 -13.71 52.35
N ALA A 40 7.43 -14.24 51.36
CA ALA A 40 7.84 -15.47 50.67
C ALA A 40 9.09 -15.27 49.82
N ALA A 41 9.23 -14.08 49.21
CA ALA A 41 10.41 -13.71 48.45
C ALA A 41 11.59 -13.24 49.31
N ALA A 42 11.35 -12.89 50.59
CA ALA A 42 12.40 -12.38 51.47
C ALA A 42 13.41 -13.48 51.84
N ASN A 43 14.70 -13.23 51.56
CA ASN A 43 15.82 -14.14 51.81
C ASN A 43 15.81 -15.42 50.96
N SER A 44 15.09 -15.42 49.83
CA SER A 44 15.07 -16.53 48.87
C SER A 44 16.10 -16.29 47.77
N GLU A 45 16.92 -17.31 47.48
CA GLU A 45 17.85 -17.31 46.35
C GLU A 45 17.07 -17.40 45.02
N PHE A 46 16.06 -18.27 44.98
CA PHE A 46 15.15 -18.46 43.85
C PHE A 46 13.71 -18.17 44.27
N VAL A 47 12.99 -17.43 43.43
CA VAL A 47 11.54 -17.19 43.55
C VAL A 47 10.86 -17.82 42.34
N ILE A 48 10.07 -18.87 42.58
CA ILE A 48 9.33 -19.57 41.53
C ILE A 48 7.88 -19.07 41.51
N LEU A 49 7.44 -18.59 40.36
CA LEU A 49 6.08 -18.09 40.15
C LEU A 49 5.27 -19.11 39.35
N MET A 50 4.06 -19.41 39.81
CA MET A 50 3.10 -20.26 39.09
C MET A 50 1.71 -19.63 39.22
N LEU A 51 1.48 -18.58 38.44
CA LEU A 51 0.40 -17.62 38.63
C LEU A 51 -0.57 -17.62 37.43
N PRO A 52 -1.83 -17.16 37.63
CA PRO A 52 -2.85 -17.26 36.58
C PRO A 52 -2.75 -16.18 35.49
N ASN A 53 -2.05 -15.06 35.71
CA ASN A 53 -1.90 -13.99 34.71
C ASN A 53 -0.67 -13.09 34.93
N GLY A 54 -0.30 -12.35 33.88
CA GLY A 54 0.89 -11.49 33.84
C GLY A 54 0.84 -10.26 34.75
N LYS A 55 -0.35 -9.79 35.14
CA LYS A 55 -0.49 -8.67 36.09
C LYS A 55 0.08 -9.07 37.46
N ILE A 56 -0.26 -10.25 37.95
CA ILE A 56 0.22 -10.74 39.25
C ILE A 56 1.74 -11.01 39.21
N VAL A 57 2.24 -11.57 38.09
CA VAL A 57 3.69 -11.75 37.88
C VAL A 57 4.43 -10.42 37.99
N ARG A 58 3.89 -9.36 37.38
CA ARG A 58 4.45 -8.00 37.43
C ARG A 58 4.49 -7.44 38.84
N ASP A 59 3.39 -7.54 39.57
CA ASP A 59 3.28 -7.03 40.94
C ASP A 59 4.30 -7.73 41.87
N VAL A 60 4.46 -9.05 41.74
CA VAL A 60 5.44 -9.82 42.52
C VAL A 60 6.86 -9.41 42.14
N CYS A 61 7.20 -9.38 40.84
CA CYS A 61 8.52 -8.98 40.34
C CYS A 61 8.93 -7.57 40.82
N GLN A 62 7.97 -6.63 40.89
CA GLN A 62 8.24 -5.29 41.39
C GLN A 62 8.64 -5.25 42.86
N SER A 63 8.14 -6.20 43.65
CA SER A 63 8.31 -6.26 45.11
C SER A 63 9.47 -7.14 45.57
N THR A 64 10.13 -7.86 44.66
CA THR A 64 11.28 -8.75 44.95
C THR A 64 12.56 -7.96 45.23
N LYS A 65 13.35 -8.42 46.22
CA LYS A 65 14.62 -7.78 46.63
C LYS A 65 15.77 -8.13 45.68
N LYS A 66 16.71 -7.19 45.52
CA LYS A 66 17.94 -7.34 44.70
C LYS A 66 18.69 -8.65 44.96
N GLY A 67 19.29 -9.22 43.91
CA GLY A 67 20.11 -10.43 44.00
C GLY A 67 19.33 -11.76 44.04
N THR A 68 18.04 -11.75 43.70
CA THR A 68 17.19 -12.95 43.64
C THR A 68 16.94 -13.38 42.19
N PHE A 69 16.97 -14.69 41.93
CA PHE A 69 16.57 -15.28 40.64
C PHE A 69 15.06 -15.53 40.60
N ILE A 70 14.36 -14.93 39.64
CA ILE A 70 12.93 -15.17 39.40
C ILE A 70 12.76 -16.18 38.27
N ILE A 71 12.07 -17.29 38.56
CA ILE A 71 11.67 -18.32 37.60
C ILE A 71 10.15 -18.25 37.43
N ASP A 72 9.68 -17.67 36.34
CA ASP A 72 8.26 -17.59 36.03
C ASP A 72 7.79 -18.81 35.23
N CYS A 73 7.11 -19.74 35.91
CA CYS A 73 6.50 -20.93 35.31
C CYS A 73 5.06 -20.70 34.83
N SER A 74 4.54 -19.48 35.00
CA SER A 74 3.21 -19.08 34.57
C SER A 74 3.09 -19.13 33.05
N THR A 75 1.88 -19.35 32.54
CA THR A 75 1.60 -19.16 31.10
C THR A 75 0.94 -17.79 30.92
N ILE A 76 1.72 -16.80 30.47
CA ILE A 76 1.30 -15.41 30.25
C ILE A 76 1.63 -14.98 28.80
N ASP A 77 1.34 -13.74 28.43
CA ASP A 77 1.72 -13.23 27.11
C ASP A 77 3.23 -12.96 26.99
N VAL A 78 3.76 -13.11 25.78
CA VAL A 78 5.20 -13.00 25.49
C VAL A 78 5.74 -11.60 25.78
N GLN A 79 4.93 -10.56 25.55
CA GLN A 79 5.35 -9.18 25.70
C GLN A 79 5.55 -8.82 27.17
N THR A 80 4.60 -9.19 28.03
CA THR A 80 4.72 -9.00 29.49
C THR A 80 5.96 -9.68 30.04
N SER A 81 6.28 -10.91 29.61
CA SER A 81 7.50 -11.60 30.07
C SER A 81 8.79 -10.86 29.66
N LYS A 82 8.87 -10.38 28.41
CA LYS A 82 10.01 -9.56 27.95
C LYS A 82 10.15 -8.26 28.75
N GLU A 83 9.04 -7.60 29.06
CA GLU A 83 9.02 -6.41 29.91
C GLU A 83 9.49 -6.73 31.33
N MET A 84 9.07 -7.87 31.89
CA MET A 84 9.51 -8.30 33.22
C MET A 84 10.99 -8.63 33.27
N ALA A 85 11.54 -9.25 32.22
CA ALA A 85 12.98 -9.48 32.12
C ALA A 85 13.77 -8.16 32.10
N LYS A 86 13.29 -7.15 31.36
CA LYS A 86 13.90 -5.80 31.34
C LYS A 86 13.81 -5.12 32.71
N LEU A 87 12.63 -5.18 33.34
CA LEU A 87 12.39 -4.60 34.66
C LEU A 87 13.25 -5.26 35.74
N ALA A 88 13.34 -6.59 35.75
CA ALA A 88 14.17 -7.36 36.66
C ALA A 88 15.64 -6.94 36.55
N ARG A 89 16.18 -6.86 35.33
CA ARG A 89 17.55 -6.40 35.10
C ARG A 89 17.80 -4.98 35.63
N SER A 90 16.85 -4.05 35.44
CA SER A 90 16.97 -2.69 35.98
C SER A 90 17.07 -2.65 37.52
N LYS A 91 16.61 -3.70 38.20
CA LYS A 91 16.65 -3.87 39.64
C LYS A 91 17.75 -4.82 40.13
N GLN A 92 18.68 -5.22 39.26
CA GLN A 92 19.72 -6.23 39.57
C GLN A 92 19.10 -7.56 40.04
N LEU A 93 18.07 -8.00 39.32
CA LEU A 93 17.44 -9.31 39.43
C LEU A 93 17.63 -10.08 38.13
N ASP A 94 17.70 -11.39 38.25
CA ASP A 94 17.67 -12.30 37.11
C ASP A 94 16.26 -12.84 36.92
N PHE A 95 15.84 -12.99 35.66
CA PHE A 95 14.49 -13.40 35.31
C PHE A 95 14.52 -14.43 34.18
N VAL A 96 13.78 -15.52 34.39
CA VAL A 96 13.65 -16.63 33.44
C VAL A 96 12.18 -16.96 33.27
N ASP A 97 11.70 -17.02 32.03
CA ASP A 97 10.39 -17.62 31.72
C ASP A 97 10.56 -19.12 31.46
N ALA A 98 9.90 -19.95 32.26
CA ALA A 98 9.99 -21.41 32.22
C ALA A 98 8.59 -22.06 32.31
N PRO A 99 7.65 -21.74 31.41
CA PRO A 99 6.33 -22.39 31.39
C PRO A 99 6.42 -23.90 31.22
N VAL A 100 5.39 -24.58 31.73
CA VAL A 100 5.38 -26.05 31.88
C VAL A 100 4.38 -26.75 30.98
N SER A 101 4.68 -28.00 30.61
CA SER A 101 3.73 -28.95 30.02
C SER A 101 3.75 -30.29 30.78
N GLY A 102 2.62 -31.02 30.79
CA GLY A 102 2.46 -32.29 31.52
C GLY A 102 1.36 -32.33 32.59
N GLY A 103 0.69 -31.20 32.84
CA GLY A 103 -0.49 -31.12 33.73
C GLY A 103 -0.20 -31.45 35.20
N THR A 104 -1.27 -31.63 35.98
CA THR A 104 -1.18 -31.88 37.44
C THR A 104 -0.49 -33.21 37.77
N ILE A 105 -0.72 -34.25 36.98
CA ILE A 105 -0.07 -35.57 37.15
C ILE A 105 1.44 -35.45 36.96
N GLY A 106 1.89 -34.76 35.90
CA GLY A 106 3.31 -34.50 35.68
C GLY A 106 3.93 -33.65 36.80
N ALA A 107 3.19 -32.66 37.31
CA ALA A 107 3.63 -31.81 38.41
C ALA A 107 3.77 -32.56 39.75
N GLN A 108 2.91 -33.56 40.00
CA GLN A 108 2.99 -34.43 41.18
C GLN A 108 4.16 -35.42 41.07
N LYS A 109 4.39 -35.99 39.88
CA LYS A 109 5.46 -36.97 39.64
C LYS A 109 6.85 -36.36 39.41
N GLY A 110 6.93 -35.04 39.27
CA GLY A 110 8.19 -34.36 38.92
C GLY A 110 8.62 -34.63 37.47
N THR A 111 7.67 -34.88 36.57
CA THR A 111 7.94 -35.26 35.17
C THR A 111 7.48 -34.20 34.17
N LEU A 112 7.35 -32.94 34.59
CA LEU A 112 7.01 -31.83 33.70
C LEU A 112 8.08 -31.61 32.63
N THR A 113 7.66 -31.05 31.49
CA THR A 113 8.55 -30.44 30.51
C THR A 113 8.59 -28.94 30.75
N PHE A 114 9.77 -28.37 30.96
CA PHE A 114 10.00 -26.93 31.10
C PHE A 114 10.58 -26.36 29.80
N MET A 115 9.98 -25.28 29.32
CA MET A 115 10.37 -24.58 28.10
C MET A 115 10.99 -23.25 28.51
N VAL A 116 12.30 -23.12 28.46
CA VAL A 116 13.04 -22.08 29.18
C VAL A 116 13.55 -20.98 28.24
N GLY A 117 13.03 -19.77 28.39
CA GLY A 117 13.51 -18.54 27.76
C GLY A 117 14.42 -17.77 28.73
N SER A 118 15.70 -17.65 28.41
CA SER A 118 16.69 -16.98 29.26
C SER A 118 18.00 -16.69 28.54
N GLN A 119 18.93 -15.98 29.18
CA GLN A 119 20.32 -16.02 28.73
C GLN A 119 20.95 -17.40 29.05
N PRO A 120 22.03 -17.81 28.35
CA PRO A 120 22.68 -19.10 28.59
C PRO A 120 23.24 -19.27 30.01
N ASN A 121 23.72 -18.21 30.64
CA ASN A 121 24.25 -18.27 32.02
C ASN A 121 23.11 -18.43 33.04
N ASP A 122 22.01 -17.70 32.84
CA ASP A 122 20.81 -17.80 33.67
C ASP A 122 20.21 -19.21 33.59
N PHE A 123 20.23 -19.83 32.40
CA PHE A 123 19.77 -21.21 32.20
C PHE A 123 20.57 -22.19 33.08
N LYS A 124 21.90 -22.09 33.06
CA LYS A 124 22.78 -22.94 33.89
C LYS A 124 22.52 -22.78 35.39
N ALA A 125 22.12 -21.58 35.83
CA ALA A 125 21.81 -21.32 37.23
C ALA A 125 20.47 -21.95 37.66
N VAL A 126 19.44 -21.93 36.80
CA VAL A 126 18.10 -22.41 37.14
C VAL A 126 17.86 -23.90 36.85
N GLU A 127 18.60 -24.49 35.91
CA GLU A 127 18.43 -25.89 35.50
C GLU A 127 18.49 -26.88 36.68
N PRO A 128 19.44 -26.78 37.65
CA PRO A 128 19.49 -27.69 38.81
C PRO A 128 18.24 -27.67 39.69
N ILE A 129 17.50 -26.56 39.69
CA ILE A 129 16.24 -26.41 40.41
C ILE A 129 15.08 -26.98 39.58
N LEU A 130 15.04 -26.69 38.28
CA LEU A 130 13.98 -27.14 37.38
C LEU A 130 13.93 -28.67 37.25
N VAL A 131 15.09 -29.35 37.21
CA VAL A 131 15.16 -30.83 37.14
C VAL A 131 14.56 -31.55 38.36
N LYS A 132 14.32 -30.84 39.48
CA LYS A 132 13.62 -31.42 40.64
C LYS A 132 12.11 -31.47 40.45
N MET A 133 11.59 -30.68 39.52
CA MET A 133 10.15 -30.57 39.23
C MET A 133 9.80 -31.12 37.85
N GLY A 134 10.78 -31.39 37.00
CA GLY A 134 10.59 -31.79 35.61
C GLY A 134 11.59 -32.83 35.12
N LYS A 135 11.19 -33.55 34.06
CA LYS A 135 12.01 -34.55 33.39
C LYS A 135 12.76 -33.96 32.19
N ASN A 136 12.12 -33.07 31.43
CA ASN A 136 12.69 -32.45 30.24
C ASN A 136 12.84 -30.95 30.47
N ILE A 137 14.07 -30.45 30.53
CA ILE A 137 14.37 -29.02 30.70
C ILE A 137 15.03 -28.54 29.42
N VAL A 138 14.35 -27.69 28.65
CA VAL A 138 14.80 -27.30 27.31
C VAL A 138 15.01 -25.79 27.25
N HIS A 139 16.24 -25.35 27.00
CA HIS A 139 16.54 -23.95 26.67
C HIS A 139 16.12 -23.66 25.23
N VAL A 140 15.18 -22.72 25.04
CA VAL A 140 14.53 -22.47 23.75
C VAL A 140 14.86 -21.11 23.15
N GLY A 141 15.61 -20.27 23.85
CA GLY A 141 16.03 -18.95 23.38
C GLY A 141 16.12 -17.93 24.50
N ALA A 142 16.11 -16.65 24.14
CA ALA A 142 16.10 -15.53 25.07
C ALA A 142 14.76 -15.41 25.81
N ASN A 143 14.65 -14.42 26.72
CA ASN A 143 13.41 -14.19 27.46
C ASN A 143 12.20 -13.97 26.53
N GLY A 144 11.10 -14.61 26.87
CA GLY A 144 9.85 -14.70 26.09
C GLY A 144 9.79 -15.91 25.17
N SER A 145 10.93 -16.55 24.84
CA SER A 145 10.96 -17.74 23.97
C SER A 145 10.34 -18.98 24.64
N GLY A 146 10.38 -19.10 25.97
CA GLY A 146 9.73 -20.18 26.70
C GLY A 146 8.22 -20.16 26.53
N LEU A 147 7.62 -18.98 26.71
CA LEU A 147 6.19 -18.74 26.47
C LEU A 147 5.79 -18.92 25.01
N ALA A 148 6.60 -18.41 24.08
CA ALA A 148 6.38 -18.65 22.65
C ALA A 148 6.35 -20.16 22.34
N ALA A 149 7.30 -20.92 22.86
CA ALA A 149 7.36 -22.37 22.66
C ALA A 149 6.15 -23.09 23.26
N LYS A 150 5.69 -22.65 24.45
CA LYS A 150 4.49 -23.18 25.10
C LYS A 150 3.22 -22.93 24.30
N ILE A 151 3.07 -21.72 23.77
CA ILE A 151 1.94 -21.34 22.92
C ILE A 151 1.95 -22.17 21.63
N CYS A 152 3.09 -22.27 20.96
CA CYS A 152 3.25 -23.13 19.78
C CYS A 152 2.91 -24.60 20.08
N ASN A 153 3.38 -25.15 21.21
CA ASN A 153 3.07 -26.52 21.62
C ASN A 153 1.57 -26.75 21.87
N ASN A 154 0.89 -25.79 22.49
CA ASN A 154 -0.53 -25.94 22.83
C ASN A 154 -1.47 -25.70 21.64
N LEU A 155 -1.09 -24.82 20.71
CA LEU A 155 -1.90 -24.53 19.52
C LEU A 155 -1.52 -25.41 18.32
N LEU A 156 -0.42 -26.17 18.41
CA LEU A 156 0.20 -26.86 17.27
C LEU A 156 0.36 -25.98 16.03
N ALA A 157 0.45 -24.67 16.24
CA ALA A 157 0.43 -23.68 15.17
C ALA A 157 1.85 -23.40 14.69
N ALA A 158 2.05 -23.44 13.38
CA ALA A 158 3.29 -23.09 12.69
C ALA A 158 3.55 -21.56 12.68
N ILE A 159 3.31 -20.87 13.80
CA ILE A 159 3.56 -19.44 13.90
C ILE A 159 5.07 -19.22 14.12
N ARG A 160 5.70 -18.45 13.22
CA ARG A 160 7.09 -17.99 13.36
C ARG A 160 7.21 -16.98 14.52
N LEU A 161 7.19 -17.45 15.77
CA LEU A 161 7.49 -16.63 16.96
C LEU A 161 9.01 -16.46 17.21
N GLY A 162 9.83 -16.55 16.16
CA GLY A 162 11.30 -16.41 16.26
C GLY A 162 12.03 -17.59 16.90
N LEU A 163 11.40 -18.77 17.00
CA LEU A 163 11.99 -19.97 17.59
C LEU A 163 12.79 -20.79 16.56
N ASN A 164 13.83 -21.48 17.02
CA ASN A 164 14.53 -22.46 16.20
C ASN A 164 13.62 -23.68 15.92
N LYS A 165 13.47 -24.02 14.64
CA LYS A 165 12.57 -25.08 14.17
C LYS A 165 12.88 -26.47 14.75
N ASP A 166 14.16 -26.83 14.89
CA ASP A 166 14.58 -28.16 15.35
C ASP A 166 14.35 -28.31 16.86
N ILE A 167 14.61 -27.24 17.61
CA ILE A 167 14.32 -27.18 19.06
C ILE A 167 12.81 -27.28 19.29
N LEU A 168 12.02 -26.50 18.53
CA LEU A 168 10.57 -26.51 18.65
C LEU A 168 9.97 -27.90 18.33
N ALA A 169 10.43 -28.54 17.26
CA ALA A 169 9.97 -29.88 16.90
C ALA A 169 10.27 -30.92 17.99
N LYS A 170 11.50 -30.94 18.53
CA LYS A 170 11.87 -31.83 19.66
C LYS A 170 11.00 -31.59 20.89
N LEU A 171 10.70 -30.33 21.18
CA LEU A 171 9.90 -29.93 22.32
C LEU A 171 8.43 -30.35 22.16
N ILE A 172 7.81 -30.12 21.00
CA ILE A 172 6.44 -30.59 20.71
C ILE A 172 6.37 -32.11 20.88
N ASN A 173 7.34 -32.82 20.31
CA ASN A 173 7.41 -34.28 20.33
C ASN A 173 7.79 -34.90 21.68
N SER A 174 8.10 -34.08 22.69
CA SER A 174 8.35 -34.50 24.08
C SER A 174 7.32 -33.92 25.05
N SER A 175 6.24 -33.36 24.52
CA SER A 175 5.21 -32.64 25.25
C SER A 175 3.81 -33.06 24.78
N SER A 176 2.77 -32.37 25.26
CA SER A 176 1.37 -32.66 24.95
C SER A 176 0.97 -32.45 23.49
N GLY A 177 1.79 -31.75 22.68
CA GLY A 177 1.50 -31.49 21.27
C GLY A 177 1.93 -32.63 20.33
N GLN A 178 2.60 -33.67 20.83
CA GLN A 178 3.11 -34.75 20.00
C GLN A 178 2.00 -35.42 19.17
N CYS A 179 2.17 -35.43 17.85
CA CYS A 179 1.33 -36.18 16.92
C CYS A 179 2.18 -36.81 15.82
N TRP A 180 1.56 -37.65 14.98
CA TRP A 180 2.27 -38.30 13.86
C TRP A 180 2.92 -37.28 12.92
N SER A 181 2.19 -36.21 12.57
CA SER A 181 2.70 -35.14 11.72
C SER A 181 3.91 -34.44 12.34
N SER A 182 3.91 -34.11 13.63
CA SER A 182 5.04 -33.41 14.25
C SER A 182 6.30 -34.29 14.39
N GLN A 183 6.13 -35.61 14.56
CA GLN A 183 7.22 -36.54 14.85
C GLN A 183 7.79 -37.24 13.61
N ILE A 184 6.92 -37.71 12.72
CA ILE A 184 7.28 -38.59 11.60
C ILE A 184 7.21 -37.85 10.27
N TYR A 185 6.23 -36.95 10.10
CA TYR A 185 5.91 -36.32 8.81
C TYR A 185 5.90 -34.79 8.93
N ASN A 186 6.98 -34.24 9.48
CA ASN A 186 7.02 -32.85 9.91
C ASN A 186 6.87 -31.89 8.72
N PRO A 187 5.90 -30.97 8.73
CA PRO A 187 5.67 -30.07 7.60
C PRO A 187 6.73 -28.97 7.49
N CYS A 188 7.65 -28.83 8.44
CA CYS A 188 8.71 -27.83 8.38
C CYS A 188 9.96 -28.37 7.67
N PRO A 189 10.40 -27.75 6.55
CA PRO A 189 11.56 -28.21 5.78
C PRO A 189 12.82 -28.39 6.63
N GLY A 190 13.49 -29.54 6.47
CA GLY A 190 14.78 -29.85 7.11
C GLY A 190 14.71 -30.28 8.58
N VAL A 191 13.52 -30.41 9.18
CA VAL A 191 13.37 -30.95 10.56
C VAL A 191 13.45 -32.47 10.58
N VAL A 192 12.77 -33.12 9.64
CA VAL A 192 12.85 -34.58 9.41
C VAL A 192 13.42 -34.79 8.01
N ALA A 193 14.40 -35.69 7.90
CA ALA A 193 14.94 -36.10 6.61
C ALA A 193 13.97 -37.06 5.91
N ASN A 194 13.98 -37.08 4.57
CA ASN A 194 13.20 -38.02 3.76
C ASN A 194 11.66 -37.91 3.91
N VAL A 195 11.15 -36.71 4.21
CA VAL A 195 9.72 -36.37 4.12
C VAL A 195 9.51 -35.28 3.06
N PRO A 196 8.30 -35.13 2.50
CA PRO A 196 8.07 -34.19 1.40
C PRO A 196 8.49 -32.76 1.71
N SER A 197 8.29 -32.26 2.93
CA SER A 197 8.71 -30.91 3.33
C SER A 197 10.22 -30.65 3.14
N SER A 198 11.05 -31.68 3.19
CA SER A 198 12.50 -31.60 2.94
C SER A 198 12.88 -31.78 1.46
N ASN A 199 11.91 -31.96 0.57
CA ASN A 199 12.05 -32.10 -0.87
C ASN A 199 11.09 -31.15 -1.64
N ASP A 200 10.92 -29.91 -1.14
CA ASP A 200 10.02 -28.89 -1.70
C ASP A 200 8.56 -29.37 -1.87
N TYR A 201 8.13 -30.24 -0.95
CA TYR A 201 6.81 -30.89 -0.90
C TYR A 201 6.48 -31.73 -2.14
N ASN A 202 7.51 -32.16 -2.88
CA ASN A 202 7.36 -33.13 -3.96
C ASN A 202 7.19 -34.53 -3.37
N ASP A 203 6.41 -35.36 -4.07
CA ASP A 203 5.96 -36.67 -3.63
C ASP A 203 5.11 -36.59 -2.34
N GLY A 204 4.66 -37.73 -1.80
CA GLY A 204 3.79 -37.77 -0.62
C GLY A 204 2.30 -37.77 -0.93
N PHE A 205 1.47 -37.22 -0.03
CA PHE A 205 0.02 -37.20 -0.17
C PHE A 205 -0.46 -35.83 -0.68
N ALA A 206 -0.75 -35.78 -1.98
CA ALA A 206 -1.13 -34.56 -2.67
C ALA A 206 -2.28 -33.82 -1.97
N SER A 207 -2.16 -32.50 -1.88
CA SER A 207 -3.15 -31.63 -1.23
C SER A 207 -4.56 -31.82 -1.81
N GLU A 208 -4.69 -32.08 -3.12
CA GLU A 208 -5.99 -32.38 -3.75
C GLU A 208 -6.67 -33.65 -3.22
N LEU A 209 -5.88 -34.66 -2.85
CA LEU A 209 -6.40 -35.91 -2.29
C LEU A 209 -6.86 -35.68 -0.86
N MET A 210 -6.13 -34.86 -0.10
CA MET A 210 -6.56 -34.45 1.25
C MET A 210 -7.83 -33.61 1.19
N THR A 211 -7.93 -32.65 0.26
CA THR A 211 -9.15 -31.86 0.03
C THR A 211 -10.35 -32.77 -0.25
N LYS A 212 -10.18 -33.75 -1.16
CA LYS A 212 -11.22 -34.73 -1.48
C LYS A 212 -11.65 -35.54 -0.24
N ASP A 213 -10.70 -36.01 0.57
CA ASP A 213 -11.02 -36.77 1.79
C ASP A 213 -11.71 -35.89 2.86
N LEU A 214 -11.33 -34.63 2.98
CA LEU A 214 -11.96 -33.66 3.88
C LEU A 214 -13.40 -33.31 3.46
N LEU A 215 -13.66 -33.19 2.16
CA LEU A 215 -15.02 -33.00 1.63
C LEU A 215 -15.92 -34.20 1.92
N LEU A 216 -15.41 -35.42 1.73
CA LEU A 216 -16.12 -36.65 2.11
C LEU A 216 -16.42 -36.69 3.61
N ALA A 217 -15.48 -36.24 4.46
CA ALA A 217 -15.68 -36.14 5.89
C ALA A 217 -16.79 -35.12 6.25
N LEU A 218 -16.82 -33.95 5.60
CA LEU A 218 -17.87 -32.95 5.82
C LEU A 218 -19.25 -33.45 5.38
N ASP A 219 -19.33 -34.19 4.28
CA ASP A 219 -20.59 -34.82 3.85
C ASP A 219 -21.10 -35.84 4.88
N ALA A 220 -20.20 -36.66 5.43
CA ALA A 220 -20.53 -37.59 6.50
C ALA A 220 -20.98 -36.88 7.79
N VAL A 221 -20.31 -35.78 8.15
CA VAL A 221 -20.67 -34.93 9.30
C VAL A 221 -22.06 -34.31 9.11
N LYS A 222 -22.37 -33.83 7.91
CA LYS A 222 -23.67 -33.26 7.55
C LYS A 222 -24.78 -34.30 7.67
N GLN A 223 -24.55 -35.53 7.21
CA GLN A 223 -25.48 -36.64 7.37
C GLN A 223 -25.68 -37.02 8.84
N ALA A 224 -24.60 -37.01 9.62
CA ALA A 224 -24.61 -37.29 11.06
C ALA A 224 -25.16 -36.13 11.91
N LYS A 225 -25.42 -34.95 11.33
CA LYS A 225 -25.80 -33.71 12.02
C LYS A 225 -24.86 -33.34 13.17
N ALA A 226 -23.56 -33.60 12.99
CA ALA A 226 -22.51 -33.25 13.95
C ALA A 226 -21.92 -31.87 13.62
N SER A 227 -21.18 -31.27 14.56
CA SER A 227 -20.44 -30.03 14.36
C SER A 227 -18.93 -30.33 14.36
N THR A 228 -18.22 -29.91 13.31
CA THR A 228 -16.77 -30.13 13.17
C THR A 228 -16.04 -28.86 12.69
N PRO A 229 -15.95 -27.82 13.54
CA PRO A 229 -15.41 -26.52 13.14
C PRO A 229 -13.93 -26.58 12.69
N LEU A 230 -13.14 -27.50 13.25
CA LEU A 230 -11.74 -27.68 12.83
C LEU A 230 -11.63 -28.33 11.45
N THR A 231 -12.51 -29.30 11.15
CA THR A 231 -12.56 -29.94 9.84
C THR A 231 -13.02 -28.95 8.78
N GLU A 232 -14.06 -28.15 9.06
CA GLU A 232 -14.54 -27.10 8.16
C GLU A 232 -13.42 -26.11 7.81
N LYS A 233 -12.67 -25.65 8.82
CA LYS A 233 -11.54 -24.74 8.59
C LYS A 233 -10.38 -25.40 7.87
N ALA A 234 -10.06 -26.66 8.17
CA ALA A 234 -9.05 -27.41 7.44
C ALA A 234 -9.43 -27.56 5.96
N THR A 235 -10.69 -27.87 5.64
CA THR A 235 -11.19 -27.96 4.27
C THR A 235 -11.07 -26.62 3.54
N GLU A 236 -11.40 -25.50 4.20
CA GLU A 236 -11.21 -24.16 3.63
C GLU A 236 -9.75 -23.90 3.25
N ILE A 237 -8.81 -24.21 4.14
CA ILE A 237 -7.36 -24.04 3.92
C ILE A 237 -6.87 -24.95 2.77
N TYR A 238 -7.28 -26.21 2.74
CA TYR A 238 -6.89 -27.16 1.70
C TYR A 238 -7.49 -26.82 0.33
N ASN A 239 -8.71 -26.29 0.28
CA ASN A 239 -9.29 -25.72 -0.94
C ASN A 239 -8.46 -24.54 -1.49
N GLN A 240 -8.04 -23.61 -0.61
CA GLN A 240 -7.16 -22.49 -0.99
C GLN A 240 -5.76 -22.95 -1.45
N LEU A 241 -5.26 -24.06 -0.89
CA LEU A 241 -4.00 -24.67 -1.33
C LEU A 241 -4.09 -25.23 -2.75
N CYS A 242 -5.19 -25.90 -3.07
CA CYS A 242 -5.41 -26.49 -4.38
C CYS A 242 -5.57 -25.44 -5.49
N SER A 243 -6.02 -24.23 -5.18
CA SER A 243 -6.16 -23.14 -6.17
C SER A 243 -4.84 -22.48 -6.60
N ASN A 244 -3.72 -22.71 -5.89
CA ASN A 244 -2.44 -22.00 -6.10
C ASN A 244 -1.34 -22.85 -6.79
N GLU A 245 -1.69 -23.71 -7.75
CA GLU A 245 -0.78 -24.66 -8.44
C GLU A 245 -0.06 -25.70 -7.54
N LEU A 246 -0.23 -25.64 -6.22
CA LEU A 246 0.34 -26.57 -5.24
C LEU A 246 -0.49 -27.84 -5.02
N HIS A 247 -1.57 -28.05 -5.79
CA HIS A 247 -2.51 -29.16 -5.65
C HIS A 247 -1.86 -30.55 -5.66
N LYS A 248 -0.77 -30.74 -6.43
CA LYS A 248 -0.01 -32.00 -6.53
C LYS A 248 1.03 -32.20 -5.43
N LYS A 249 1.26 -31.19 -4.59
CA LYS A 249 2.29 -31.22 -3.54
C LYS A 249 1.69 -31.61 -2.19
N ASP A 250 2.52 -32.21 -1.34
CA ASP A 250 2.18 -32.65 0.02
C ASP A 250 2.24 -31.46 1.01
N GLY A 251 1.29 -30.52 0.90
CA GLY A 251 1.11 -29.44 1.87
C GLY A 251 1.55 -28.04 1.43
N TYR A 252 1.71 -27.16 2.42
CA TYR A 252 1.86 -25.72 2.23
C TYR A 252 3.32 -25.30 2.07
N ARG A 253 3.67 -24.81 0.87
CA ARG A 253 4.92 -24.09 0.66
C ARG A 253 4.81 -22.72 1.35
N PRO A 254 5.67 -22.39 2.33
CA PRO A 254 5.67 -21.05 2.89
C PRO A 254 5.90 -20.04 1.78
N LEU A 255 5.03 -19.05 1.66
CA LEU A 255 5.24 -17.94 0.74
C LEU A 255 6.46 -17.15 1.26
N TYR A 256 7.60 -17.31 0.59
CA TYR A 256 8.80 -16.53 0.88
C TYR A 256 8.59 -15.13 0.33
N VAL A 257 8.21 -14.20 1.21
CA VAL A 257 8.07 -12.79 0.86
C VAL A 257 9.35 -12.05 1.24
N PRO A 258 10.15 -11.55 0.28
CA PRO A 258 11.41 -10.88 0.58
C PRO A 258 11.24 -9.56 1.32
N LEU A 259 10.20 -8.79 1.01
CA LEU A 259 9.90 -7.52 1.69
C LEU A 259 9.44 -7.78 3.12
N LYS A 260 10.09 -7.13 4.10
CA LYS A 260 9.84 -7.32 5.54
C LYS A 260 9.24 -6.09 6.20
N LYS A 261 9.64 -4.88 5.78
CA LYS A 261 9.21 -3.63 6.39
C LYS A 261 9.22 -2.50 5.38
N VAL A 262 8.24 -1.61 5.49
CA VAL A 262 8.18 -0.33 4.80
C VAL A 262 8.15 0.78 5.84
N HIS A 263 8.91 1.83 5.62
CA HIS A 263 8.95 3.01 6.48
C HIS A 263 8.83 4.25 5.59
N VAL A 264 7.99 5.20 6.00
CA VAL A 264 7.78 6.44 5.27
C VAL A 264 8.13 7.62 6.18
N ASP A 265 9.12 8.40 5.77
CA ASP A 265 9.40 9.72 6.33
C ASP A 265 8.90 10.77 5.33
N ALA A 266 8.04 11.69 5.76
CA ALA A 266 7.49 12.75 4.91
C ALA A 266 7.64 14.11 5.58
N THR A 267 7.96 15.15 4.81
CA THR A 267 7.95 16.55 5.24
C THR A 267 6.99 17.34 4.37
N ILE A 268 5.94 17.89 4.98
CA ILE A 268 4.90 18.68 4.33
C ILE A 268 5.19 20.16 4.53
N ARG A 269 5.21 20.89 3.40
CA ARG A 269 5.45 22.33 3.33
C ARG A 269 4.45 22.95 2.37
N SER A 270 3.52 23.78 2.89
CA SER A 270 2.43 24.33 2.07
C SER A 270 1.70 23.21 1.30
N PHE A 271 1.64 23.29 -0.04
CA PHE A 271 1.02 22.30 -0.91
C PHE A 271 2.00 21.28 -1.53
N ALA A 272 3.17 21.08 -0.93
CA ALA A 272 4.14 20.08 -1.37
C ALA A 272 4.52 19.15 -0.22
N ALA A 273 4.82 17.89 -0.56
CA ALA A 273 5.45 16.94 0.33
C ALA A 273 6.76 16.43 -0.28
N ASP A 274 7.80 16.38 0.54
CA ASP A 274 9.03 15.64 0.28
C ASP A 274 8.94 14.32 1.05
N VAL A 275 9.08 13.19 0.35
CA VAL A 275 8.78 11.86 0.89
C VAL A 275 9.93 10.90 0.60
N THR A 276 10.38 10.23 1.65
CA THR A 276 11.33 9.13 1.59
C THR A 276 10.66 7.84 2.00
N ILE A 277 10.69 6.84 1.12
CA ILE A 277 10.26 5.47 1.40
C ILE A 277 11.50 4.61 1.59
N THR A 278 11.58 3.95 2.74
CA THR A 278 12.61 2.96 3.06
C THR A 278 11.99 1.57 3.14
N GLN A 279 12.49 0.63 2.35
CA GLN A 279 11.98 -0.73 2.22
C GLN A 279 13.07 -1.74 2.58
N VAL A 280 12.78 -2.65 3.51
CA VAL A 280 13.73 -3.66 3.98
C VAL A 280 13.41 -4.99 3.31
N PHE A 281 14.32 -5.45 2.45
CA PHE A 281 14.28 -6.75 1.80
C PHE A 281 15.23 -7.72 2.52
N ARG A 282 14.80 -8.97 2.68
CA ARG A 282 15.61 -10.04 3.27
C ARG A 282 15.43 -11.32 2.49
N ASN A 283 16.55 -11.94 2.14
CA ASN A 283 16.55 -13.30 1.61
C ASN A 283 16.59 -14.30 2.78
N ASP A 284 15.45 -14.96 3.03
CA ASP A 284 15.33 -16.03 4.03
C ASP A 284 15.64 -17.43 3.45
N GLU A 285 15.98 -17.52 2.18
CA GLU A 285 16.29 -18.76 1.49
C GLU A 285 17.80 -19.04 1.49
N ASN A 286 18.16 -20.28 1.16
CA ASN A 286 19.54 -20.75 1.08
C ASN A 286 20.17 -20.57 -0.31
N VAL A 287 19.43 -19.99 -1.25
CA VAL A 287 19.88 -19.65 -2.61
C VAL A 287 19.73 -18.15 -2.84
N PRO A 288 20.58 -17.52 -3.68
CA PRO A 288 20.40 -16.14 -4.08
C PRO A 288 19.04 -15.91 -4.75
N ILE A 289 18.46 -14.73 -4.54
CA ILE A 289 17.16 -14.38 -5.13
C ILE A 289 17.23 -13.07 -5.92
N GLU A 290 16.35 -12.92 -6.89
CA GLU A 290 15.93 -11.63 -7.43
C GLU A 290 14.56 -11.31 -6.84
N ALA A 291 14.46 -10.25 -6.03
CA ALA A 291 13.17 -9.81 -5.50
C ALA A 291 12.58 -8.72 -6.39
N VAL A 292 11.34 -8.89 -6.82
CA VAL A 292 10.60 -7.90 -7.61
C VAL A 292 9.43 -7.38 -6.78
N TYR A 293 9.31 -6.07 -6.66
CA TYR A 293 8.24 -5.43 -5.90
C TYR A 293 7.55 -4.33 -6.71
N PHE A 294 6.22 -4.43 -6.76
CA PHE A 294 5.33 -3.44 -7.36
C PHE A 294 4.70 -2.61 -6.25
N PHE A 295 4.80 -1.29 -6.36
CA PHE A 295 4.24 -0.38 -5.37
C PHE A 295 3.75 0.90 -6.06
N PRO A 296 2.70 1.53 -5.52
CA PRO A 296 2.17 2.73 -6.12
C PRO A 296 2.91 3.98 -5.63
N ILE A 297 3.04 4.97 -6.50
CA ILE A 297 3.37 6.36 -6.13
C ILE A 297 2.41 7.27 -6.90
N GLU A 298 2.02 8.39 -6.29
CA GLU A 298 1.21 9.41 -6.96
C GLU A 298 1.82 9.83 -8.31
N GLU A 299 1.01 9.87 -9.38
CA GLU A 299 1.50 10.06 -10.75
C GLU A 299 2.21 11.42 -10.97
N GLN A 300 1.89 12.45 -10.17
CA GLN A 300 2.56 13.76 -10.17
C GLN A 300 3.80 13.82 -9.29
N ALA A 301 4.14 12.73 -8.61
CA ALA A 301 5.38 12.67 -7.89
C ALA A 301 6.57 12.71 -8.85
N ALA A 302 7.58 13.48 -8.47
CA ALA A 302 8.88 13.50 -9.09
C ALA A 302 9.83 12.63 -8.26
N VAL A 303 9.94 11.34 -8.61
CA VAL A 303 10.92 10.43 -7.99
C VAL A 303 12.32 10.83 -8.42
N TYR A 304 13.21 11.14 -7.48
CA TYR A 304 14.50 11.75 -7.80
C TYR A 304 15.70 11.05 -7.17
N GLU A 305 15.49 10.03 -6.34
CA GLU A 305 16.58 9.31 -5.68
C GLU A 305 16.22 7.83 -5.51
N PHE A 306 17.22 6.97 -5.71
CA PHE A 306 17.15 5.53 -5.49
C PHE A 306 18.50 5.05 -4.96
N VAL A 307 18.52 4.52 -3.75
CA VAL A 307 19.74 4.06 -3.07
C VAL A 307 19.53 2.68 -2.48
N ALA A 308 20.49 1.79 -2.69
CA ALA A 308 20.50 0.48 -2.06
C ALA A 308 21.62 0.40 -1.01
N HIS A 309 21.27 0.02 0.21
CA HIS A 309 22.22 -0.28 1.28
C HIS A 309 22.26 -1.79 1.49
N ILE A 310 23.44 -2.39 1.32
CA ILE A 310 23.66 -3.81 1.55
C ILE A 310 24.93 -4.02 2.38
N LYS A 311 24.78 -4.67 3.54
CA LYS A 311 25.84 -4.79 4.54
C LYS A 311 26.35 -3.39 4.94
N SER A 312 27.61 -3.07 4.65
CA SER A 312 28.24 -1.76 4.92
C SER A 312 28.43 -0.89 3.67
N ARG A 313 27.84 -1.27 2.54
CA ARG A 313 27.98 -0.55 1.27
C ARG A 313 26.70 0.20 0.95
N GLU A 314 26.87 1.42 0.46
CA GLU A 314 25.83 2.25 -0.13
C GLU A 314 26.03 2.28 -1.64
N ILE A 315 24.97 1.98 -2.39
CA ILE A 315 24.95 1.95 -3.84
C ILE A 315 23.97 3.01 -4.30
N VAL A 316 24.49 4.17 -4.70
CA VAL A 316 23.70 5.27 -5.26
C VAL A 316 23.43 4.97 -6.73
N ALA A 317 22.15 4.76 -7.08
CA ALA A 317 21.78 4.44 -8.45
C ALA A 317 21.85 5.69 -9.36
N GLN A 318 22.20 5.47 -10.62
CA GLN A 318 22.25 6.51 -11.63
C GLN A 318 21.00 6.47 -12.49
N LEU A 319 20.41 7.64 -12.75
CA LEU A 319 19.33 7.77 -13.71
C LEU A 319 19.88 7.72 -15.14
N LYS A 320 19.33 6.82 -15.95
CA LYS A 320 19.74 6.64 -17.35
C LYS A 320 18.51 6.45 -18.24
N GLU A 321 18.73 6.44 -19.55
CA GLU A 321 17.70 5.96 -20.47
C GLU A 321 17.29 4.53 -20.13
N LYS A 322 15.98 4.25 -20.20
CA LYS A 322 15.40 3.01 -19.68
C LYS A 322 16.05 1.75 -20.26
N LYS A 323 16.30 1.72 -21.58
CA LYS A 323 16.95 0.58 -22.25
C LYS A 323 18.40 0.39 -21.80
N GLU A 324 19.16 1.49 -21.61
CA GLU A 324 20.52 1.43 -21.11
C GLU A 324 20.57 0.89 -19.68
N ALA A 325 19.74 1.44 -18.79
CA ALA A 325 19.63 0.99 -17.39
C ALA A 325 19.29 -0.50 -17.29
N GLN A 326 18.35 -0.98 -18.09
CA GLN A 326 17.97 -2.38 -18.12
C GLN A 326 19.11 -3.29 -18.60
N ASN A 327 19.83 -2.87 -19.64
CA ASN A 327 20.98 -3.62 -20.15
C ASN A 327 22.10 -3.71 -19.10
N GLU A 328 22.38 -2.62 -18.39
CA GLU A 328 23.38 -2.60 -17.32
C GLU A 328 22.98 -3.49 -16.15
N TYR A 329 21.71 -3.46 -15.73
CA TYR A 329 21.16 -4.35 -14.71
C TYR A 329 21.34 -5.82 -15.11
N ASN A 330 20.90 -6.19 -16.32
CA ASN A 330 21.01 -7.56 -16.81
C ASN A 330 22.46 -8.03 -16.93
N ALA A 331 23.36 -7.18 -17.43
CA ALA A 331 24.77 -7.49 -17.58
C ALA A 331 25.46 -7.71 -16.22
N ALA A 332 25.11 -6.90 -15.21
CA ALA A 332 25.62 -7.04 -13.86
C ALA A 332 25.21 -8.39 -13.24
N LEU A 333 23.95 -8.80 -13.41
CA LEU A 333 23.46 -10.09 -12.90
C LEU A 333 24.12 -11.28 -13.59
N GLN A 334 24.30 -11.23 -14.92
CA GLN A 334 25.01 -12.28 -15.66
C GLN A 334 26.46 -12.45 -15.19
N GLN A 335 27.09 -11.37 -14.73
CA GLN A 335 28.44 -11.37 -14.18
C GLN A 335 28.49 -11.77 -12.69
N GLY A 336 27.34 -11.99 -12.04
CA GLY A 336 27.25 -12.35 -10.62
C GLY A 336 27.33 -11.17 -9.65
N HIS A 337 27.21 -9.94 -10.13
CA HIS A 337 27.14 -8.75 -9.30
C HIS A 337 25.73 -8.55 -8.72
N GLY A 338 25.63 -7.79 -7.62
CA GLY A 338 24.34 -7.28 -7.18
C GLY A 338 23.91 -6.13 -8.09
N ALA A 339 22.63 -6.04 -8.40
CA ALA A 339 22.11 -4.94 -9.20
C ALA A 339 20.73 -4.52 -8.67
N TYR A 340 20.42 -3.24 -8.78
CA TYR A 340 19.19 -2.66 -8.28
C TYR A 340 18.60 -1.77 -9.37
N LEU A 341 17.33 -1.97 -9.70
CA LEU A 341 16.63 -1.23 -10.74
C LEU A 341 15.34 -0.63 -10.18
N LEU A 342 15.07 0.63 -10.49
CA LEU A 342 13.79 1.28 -10.26
C LEU A 342 13.30 1.90 -11.57
N ASN A 343 12.10 1.52 -12.00
CA ASN A 343 11.45 2.09 -13.17
C ASN A 343 9.94 2.28 -12.94
N GLN A 344 9.31 3.00 -13.87
CA GLN A 344 7.87 3.22 -13.92
C GLN A 344 7.26 2.30 -14.98
N ASP A 345 6.09 1.74 -14.70
CA ASP A 345 5.34 0.94 -15.68
C ASP A 345 4.89 1.79 -16.88
N GLU A 346 4.85 1.19 -18.07
CA GLU A 346 4.51 1.91 -19.31
C GLU A 346 3.01 2.10 -19.48
N LYS A 347 2.19 1.20 -18.93
CA LYS A 347 0.73 1.22 -19.08
C LYS A 347 0.04 1.88 -17.89
N SER A 348 0.64 1.79 -16.70
CA SER A 348 0.10 2.29 -15.43
C SER A 348 1.08 3.28 -14.79
N GLN A 349 0.88 4.58 -15.05
CA GLN A 349 1.81 5.62 -14.60
C GLN A 349 1.88 5.78 -13.07
N ASP A 350 0.94 5.22 -12.32
CA ASP A 350 0.94 5.18 -10.86
C ASP A 350 1.69 3.97 -10.28
N VAL A 351 2.19 3.04 -11.11
CA VAL A 351 2.85 1.81 -10.67
C VAL A 351 4.36 1.87 -10.93
N PHE A 352 5.13 1.58 -9.88
CA PHE A 352 6.60 1.57 -9.89
C PHE A 352 7.10 0.18 -9.56
N ILE A 353 8.22 -0.19 -10.18
CA ILE A 353 8.79 -1.54 -10.09
C ILE A 353 10.21 -1.42 -9.55
N ILE A 354 10.50 -2.18 -8.49
CA ILE A 354 11.85 -2.35 -7.97
C ILE A 354 12.29 -3.78 -8.24
N ASN A 355 13.50 -3.92 -8.76
CA ASN A 355 14.20 -5.19 -8.81
C ASN A 355 15.43 -5.13 -7.90
N VAL A 356 15.49 -6.04 -6.93
CA VAL A 356 16.63 -6.26 -6.03
C VAL A 356 17.30 -7.56 -6.48
N GLY A 357 18.26 -7.43 -7.39
CA GLY A 357 18.89 -8.55 -8.08
C GLY A 357 20.06 -9.18 -7.34
N ALA A 358 20.15 -10.50 -7.40
CA ALA A 358 21.19 -11.32 -6.79
C ALA A 358 21.40 -11.06 -5.28
N LEU A 359 20.30 -10.93 -4.51
CA LEU A 359 20.33 -10.79 -3.05
C LEU A 359 20.81 -12.11 -2.41
N PRO A 360 21.97 -12.14 -1.71
CA PRO A 360 22.54 -13.38 -1.20
C PRO A 360 21.71 -14.00 -0.05
N PRO A 361 21.84 -15.32 0.20
CA PRO A 361 21.22 -16.00 1.34
C PRO A 361 21.46 -15.28 2.67
N ALA A 362 20.45 -15.30 3.54
CA ALA A 362 20.48 -14.73 4.90
C ALA A 362 20.96 -13.26 4.97
N THR A 363 20.81 -12.51 3.87
CA THR A 363 21.26 -11.11 3.77
C THR A 363 20.06 -10.17 3.67
N GLU A 364 20.20 -9.00 4.30
CA GLU A 364 19.26 -7.89 4.21
C GLU A 364 19.80 -6.79 3.27
N CYS A 365 18.90 -6.20 2.51
CA CYS A 365 19.12 -5.02 1.68
C CYS A 365 18.04 -4.00 1.99
N THR A 366 18.45 -2.77 2.26
CA THR A 366 17.54 -1.65 2.47
C THR A 366 17.53 -0.78 1.23
N ILE A 367 16.35 -0.56 0.67
CA ILE A 367 16.12 0.30 -0.49
C ILE A 367 15.51 1.61 -0.02
N THR A 368 16.09 2.72 -0.43
CA THR A 368 15.60 4.08 -0.14
C THR A 368 15.21 4.75 -1.44
N ILE A 369 14.00 5.32 -1.47
CA ILE A 369 13.44 6.04 -2.61
C ILE A 369 12.99 7.40 -2.11
N ALA A 370 13.37 8.47 -2.79
CA ALA A 370 12.89 9.81 -2.46
C ALA A 370 12.13 10.44 -3.62
N TYR A 371 11.01 11.08 -3.31
CA TYR A 371 10.19 11.80 -4.27
C TYR A 371 9.56 13.03 -3.66
N VAL A 372 9.24 14.01 -4.51
CA VAL A 372 8.44 15.17 -4.12
C VAL A 372 7.12 15.17 -4.87
N THR A 373 6.04 15.60 -4.23
CA THR A 373 4.70 15.60 -4.83
C THR A 373 3.87 16.80 -4.39
N GLU A 374 2.91 17.18 -5.23
CA GLU A 374 1.90 18.18 -4.92
C GLU A 374 0.76 17.58 -4.08
N LEU A 375 0.24 18.33 -3.12
CA LEU A 375 -0.83 17.91 -2.20
C LEU A 375 -2.11 18.61 -2.54
N ASP A 376 -3.26 17.95 -2.63
CA ASP A 376 -4.57 18.52 -3.05
C ASP A 376 -5.25 19.41 -1.99
N LEU A 377 -6.10 20.35 -2.43
CA LEU A 377 -6.94 21.19 -1.56
C LEU A 377 -8.39 20.69 -1.64
N PHE A 378 -8.84 20.06 -0.56
CA PHE A 378 -10.18 19.54 -0.39
C PHE A 378 -11.06 20.56 0.35
N GLN A 379 -12.30 20.74 -0.11
CA GLN A 379 -13.27 21.69 0.48
C GLN A 379 -12.73 23.12 0.72
N GLY A 380 -11.78 23.56 -0.11
CA GLY A 380 -11.18 24.90 -0.07
C GLY A 380 -10.35 25.24 1.17
N SER A 381 -10.16 24.30 2.11
CA SER A 381 -9.45 24.56 3.38
C SER A 381 -8.72 23.36 3.99
N ILE A 382 -8.82 22.16 3.39
CA ILE A 382 -8.15 20.96 3.86
C ILE A 382 -7.04 20.60 2.88
N ILE A 383 -5.78 20.65 3.32
CA ILE A 383 -4.67 20.11 2.54
C ILE A 383 -4.64 18.60 2.78
N ARG A 384 -4.77 17.82 1.71
CA ARG A 384 -4.79 16.35 1.78
C ARG A 384 -3.48 15.76 1.26
N PHE A 385 -2.75 15.08 2.15
CA PHE A 385 -1.62 14.24 1.79
C PHE A 385 -2.02 12.78 1.68
N VAL A 386 -1.64 12.16 0.57
CA VAL A 386 -1.99 10.79 0.24
C VAL A 386 -0.70 10.00 0.02
N ILE A 387 -0.56 8.89 0.74
CA ILE A 387 0.45 7.87 0.45
C ILE A 387 -0.32 6.66 -0.08
N PRO A 388 -0.27 6.39 -1.39
CA PRO A 388 -0.92 5.22 -1.95
C PRO A 388 -0.18 3.97 -1.47
N THR A 389 -0.93 2.93 -1.16
CA THR A 389 -0.38 1.64 -0.67
C THR A 389 -0.98 0.45 -1.41
N THR A 390 -2.06 0.68 -2.15
CA THR A 390 -2.82 -0.35 -2.86
C THR A 390 -2.68 -0.21 -4.37
N ILE A 391 -2.66 -1.33 -5.08
CA ILE A 391 -2.70 -1.36 -6.54
C ILE A 391 -3.92 -2.17 -6.96
N ALA A 392 -4.87 -1.52 -7.65
CA ALA A 392 -6.07 -2.18 -8.13
C ALA A 392 -5.74 -3.17 -9.27
N PRO A 393 -6.41 -4.33 -9.32
CA PRO A 393 -6.42 -5.18 -10.50
C PRO A 393 -6.85 -4.43 -11.77
N ARG A 394 -6.43 -4.95 -12.92
CA ARG A 394 -6.75 -4.37 -14.23
C ARG A 394 -7.52 -5.40 -15.06
N TYR A 395 -8.71 -5.04 -15.55
CA TYR A 395 -9.52 -5.89 -16.43
C TYR A 395 -8.98 -5.85 -17.87
N ASP A 396 -8.73 -7.02 -18.48
CA ASP A 396 -8.31 -7.12 -19.89
C ASP A 396 -9.48 -7.57 -20.79
N SER A 397 -9.93 -6.69 -21.68
CA SER A 397 -11.05 -6.91 -22.59
C SER A 397 -10.85 -8.05 -23.59
N HIS A 398 -9.59 -8.41 -23.90
CA HIS A 398 -9.28 -9.49 -24.85
C HIS A 398 -9.38 -10.89 -24.24
N GLN A 399 -9.30 -11.01 -22.91
CA GLN A 399 -9.31 -12.29 -22.20
C GLN A 399 -10.49 -12.43 -21.23
N GLY A 400 -11.16 -11.33 -20.87
CA GLY A 400 -12.32 -11.34 -19.96
C GLY A 400 -11.98 -11.54 -18.48
N ASP A 401 -10.68 -11.58 -18.14
CA ASP A 401 -10.16 -11.86 -16.80
C ASP A 401 -9.38 -10.67 -16.21
N LEU A 402 -9.36 -10.61 -14.86
CA LEU A 402 -8.55 -9.65 -14.10
C LEU A 402 -7.08 -10.05 -14.13
N LYS A 403 -6.20 -9.11 -14.50
CA LYS A 403 -4.74 -9.28 -14.42
C LYS A 403 -4.15 -8.51 -13.24
N SER A 404 -3.02 -9.04 -12.74
CA SER A 404 -2.09 -8.27 -11.92
C SER A 404 -1.59 -7.03 -12.71
N PRO A 405 -1.22 -5.93 -12.04
CA PRO A 405 -0.70 -4.75 -12.72
C PRO A 405 0.56 -5.14 -13.52
N ALA A 406 0.81 -4.47 -14.65
CA ALA A 406 1.96 -4.72 -15.51
C ALA A 406 2.08 -6.15 -16.10
N SER A 407 0.97 -6.91 -16.20
CA SER A 407 0.97 -8.29 -16.74
C SER A 407 1.85 -9.29 -15.97
N THR A 408 2.01 -9.09 -14.66
CA THR A 408 2.87 -9.93 -13.80
C THR A 408 2.13 -11.16 -13.27
N ASN A 409 2.85 -12.16 -12.77
CA ASN A 409 2.26 -13.31 -12.07
C ASN A 409 2.11 -13.07 -10.54
N SER A 410 2.21 -11.82 -10.09
CA SER A 410 2.19 -11.47 -8.68
C SER A 410 0.87 -11.85 -8.03
N GLN A 411 0.96 -12.54 -6.90
CA GLN A 411 -0.20 -12.98 -6.15
C GLN A 411 -0.78 -11.83 -5.34
N TYR A 412 -2.11 -11.71 -5.34
CA TYR A 412 -2.84 -10.85 -4.42
C TYR A 412 -3.04 -11.55 -3.07
N ILE A 413 -2.84 -10.83 -1.97
CA ILE A 413 -3.04 -11.34 -0.61
C ILE A 413 -3.84 -10.34 0.23
N GLN A 414 -4.69 -10.84 1.12
CA GLN A 414 -5.45 -9.99 2.06
C GLN A 414 -4.60 -9.47 3.22
N ARG A 415 -3.56 -10.22 3.58
CA ARG A 415 -2.69 -9.86 4.71
C ARG A 415 -1.24 -10.05 4.32
N SER A 416 -0.54 -8.94 4.17
CA SER A 416 0.90 -8.96 3.93
C SER A 416 1.67 -9.43 5.17
N PRO A 417 2.79 -10.14 4.97
CA PRO A 417 3.71 -10.49 6.05
C PRO A 417 4.65 -9.34 6.43
N TYR A 418 4.46 -8.16 5.84
CA TYR A 418 5.22 -6.93 6.10
C TYR A 418 4.29 -5.83 6.62
N THR A 419 4.88 -4.82 7.25
CA THR A 419 4.14 -3.70 7.86
C THR A 419 4.70 -2.37 7.39
N ILE A 420 3.90 -1.32 7.55
CA ILE A 420 4.28 0.06 7.27
C ILE A 420 4.37 0.91 8.54
N GLU A 421 5.39 1.75 8.61
CA GLU A 421 5.54 2.81 9.61
C GLU A 421 5.51 4.19 8.94
N LEU A 422 5.00 5.19 9.66
CA LEU A 422 4.87 6.56 9.18
C LEU A 422 5.44 7.55 10.19
N HIS A 423 6.33 8.42 9.71
CA HIS A 423 6.71 9.68 10.35
C HIS A 423 6.45 10.83 9.39
N CYS A 424 5.49 11.68 9.70
CA CYS A 424 5.18 12.85 8.89
C CYS A 424 5.40 14.14 9.69
N TYR A 425 6.25 15.02 9.17
CA TYR A 425 6.55 16.33 9.72
C TYR A 425 5.76 17.39 8.94
N ILE A 426 4.86 18.10 9.57
CA ILE A 426 4.10 19.19 8.96
C ILE A 426 4.68 20.52 9.47
N GLU A 427 5.33 21.29 8.61
CA GLU A 427 5.95 22.54 9.02
C GLU A 427 4.92 23.57 9.51
N LYS A 428 5.21 24.21 10.64
CA LYS A 428 4.42 25.33 11.17
C LYS A 428 4.82 26.58 10.39
N ILE A 429 3.96 27.04 9.50
CA ILE A 429 4.19 28.26 8.74
C ILE A 429 4.13 29.46 9.71
N SER A 430 5.31 30.00 10.06
CA SER A 430 5.44 31.17 10.92
C SER A 430 5.67 32.42 10.07
N GLY A 431 4.66 33.27 9.92
CA GLY A 431 4.75 34.57 9.21
C GLY A 431 3.47 35.38 9.41
N MET A 432 3.53 36.72 9.36
CA MET A 432 2.46 37.62 9.82
C MET A 432 1.13 37.60 9.04
N ASN A 433 0.96 36.71 8.04
CA ASN A 433 -0.33 36.36 7.42
C ASN A 433 -0.69 34.86 7.61
N GLY A 434 -0.12 34.23 8.64
CA GLY A 434 -0.04 32.79 8.86
C GLY A 434 -1.33 32.01 8.62
N GLN A 435 -1.25 31.02 7.73
CA GLN A 435 -2.23 29.93 7.69
C GLN A 435 -2.00 29.07 8.93
N PHE A 436 -2.81 29.30 9.95
CA PHE A 436 -2.78 28.45 11.14
C PHE A 436 -3.35 27.08 10.77
N ILE A 437 -2.64 26.00 11.09
CA ILE A 437 -3.21 24.66 11.09
C ILE A 437 -4.08 24.54 12.33
N SER A 438 -5.37 24.29 12.14
CA SER A 438 -6.37 24.17 13.22
C SER A 438 -6.58 22.73 13.66
N ASP A 439 -6.42 21.76 12.75
CA ASP A 439 -6.53 20.34 13.04
C ASP A 439 -5.70 19.51 12.07
N VAL A 440 -5.27 18.33 12.52
CA VAL A 440 -4.62 17.30 11.69
C VAL A 440 -5.29 15.97 12.00
N SER A 441 -5.93 15.38 11.00
CA SER A 441 -6.70 14.16 11.15
C SER A 441 -6.40 13.16 10.03
N SER A 442 -6.92 11.94 10.16
CA SER A 442 -6.84 10.91 9.13
C SER A 442 -8.17 10.17 9.07
N SER A 443 -8.71 10.04 7.86
CA SER A 443 -9.94 9.29 7.60
C SER A 443 -9.68 7.81 7.30
N SER A 444 -8.42 7.41 7.07
CA SER A 444 -8.07 6.02 6.75
C SER A 444 -7.36 5.27 7.87
N HIS A 445 -6.61 5.94 8.74
CA HIS A 445 -5.86 5.29 9.83
C HIS A 445 -5.98 6.09 11.13
N THR A 446 -5.85 5.42 12.28
CA THR A 446 -5.75 6.12 13.56
C THR A 446 -4.34 6.69 13.73
N ILE A 447 -4.25 8.01 13.94
CA ILE A 447 -2.98 8.73 14.05
C ILE A 447 -2.80 9.41 15.41
N ALA A 448 -1.55 9.56 15.82
CA ALA A 448 -1.12 10.39 16.94
C ALA A 448 -0.37 11.61 16.41
N VAL A 449 -0.72 12.79 16.93
CA VAL A 449 -0.12 14.07 16.54
C VAL A 449 0.56 14.70 17.75
N ASP A 450 1.85 14.99 17.61
CA ASP A 450 2.65 15.72 18.60
C ASP A 450 2.68 17.21 18.27
N PHE A 451 2.02 17.99 19.14
CA PHE A 451 1.89 19.45 19.05
C PHE A 451 3.02 20.21 19.76
N THR A 452 3.88 19.51 20.52
CA THR A 452 4.84 20.14 21.46
C THR A 452 6.05 20.76 20.78
N ARG A 453 6.38 20.34 19.55
CA ARG A 453 7.53 20.85 18.80
C ARG A 453 7.31 22.29 18.34
N GLN A 454 8.35 23.12 18.35
CA GLN A 454 8.24 24.55 18.03
C GLN A 454 7.95 24.80 16.54
N ASP A 455 8.51 23.98 15.65
CA ASP A 455 8.64 24.33 14.22
C ASP A 455 7.78 23.45 13.31
N ALA A 456 7.26 22.33 13.81
CA ALA A 456 6.47 21.37 13.05
C ALA A 456 5.49 20.58 13.93
N TYR A 457 4.46 19.99 13.32
CA TYR A 457 3.67 18.91 13.92
C TYR A 457 4.23 17.56 13.47
N MET A 458 4.36 16.61 14.39
CA MET A 458 4.80 15.25 14.06
C MET A 458 3.61 14.29 14.11
N VAL A 459 3.36 13.60 13.00
CA VAL A 459 2.27 12.63 12.85
C VAL A 459 2.84 11.23 12.70
N LYS A 460 2.28 10.28 13.46
CA LYS A 460 2.60 8.84 13.41
C LYS A 460 1.32 8.01 13.52
N PHE A 461 1.38 6.73 13.18
CA PHE A 461 0.31 5.81 13.55
C PHE A 461 0.21 5.66 15.06
N SER A 462 -1.01 5.57 15.59
CA SER A 462 -1.24 5.27 17.02
C SER A 462 -1.05 3.80 17.35
N GLN A 463 -1.06 2.93 16.33
CA GLN A 463 -0.98 1.48 16.47
C GLN A 463 0.29 0.95 15.80
N GLU A 464 0.79 -0.18 16.28
CA GLU A 464 1.90 -0.90 15.67
C GLU A 464 1.39 -1.92 14.63
N ASN A 465 2.27 -2.36 13.73
CA ASN A 465 2.00 -3.39 12.72
C ASN A 465 0.85 -3.04 11.74
N ILE A 466 0.82 -1.79 11.27
CA ILE A 466 -0.10 -1.37 10.21
C ILE A 466 0.23 -2.09 8.90
N HIS A 467 -0.80 -2.52 8.18
CA HIS A 467 -0.69 -3.19 6.89
C HIS A 467 -1.01 -2.24 5.73
N LEU A 468 -0.64 -2.60 4.51
CA LEU A 468 -0.83 -1.80 3.29
C LEU A 468 -2.17 -2.17 2.60
N ASP A 469 -3.26 -2.23 3.37
CA ASP A 469 -4.57 -2.68 2.88
C ASP A 469 -5.48 -1.56 2.34
N ARG A 470 -5.10 -0.30 2.57
CA ARG A 470 -5.77 0.92 2.11
C ARG A 470 -4.79 2.09 2.14
N ASP A 471 -5.06 3.12 1.36
CA ASP A 471 -4.16 4.28 1.30
C ASP A 471 -4.15 5.08 2.60
N ILE A 472 -3.03 5.74 2.86
CA ILE A 472 -2.87 6.59 4.04
C ILE A 472 -3.25 8.01 3.65
N LEU A 473 -4.25 8.57 4.34
CA LEU A 473 -4.78 9.91 4.12
C LEU A 473 -4.50 10.77 5.35
N ILE A 474 -3.75 11.86 5.20
CA ILE A 474 -3.53 12.85 6.24
C ILE A 474 -4.19 14.16 5.80
N ASP A 475 -5.20 14.60 6.55
CA ASP A 475 -5.97 15.81 6.30
C ASP A 475 -5.50 16.91 7.26
N ILE A 476 -5.06 18.03 6.70
CA ILE A 476 -4.53 19.19 7.43
C ILE A 476 -5.50 20.34 7.25
N GLN A 477 -6.27 20.65 8.30
CA GLN A 477 -7.30 21.68 8.27
C GLN A 477 -6.70 23.06 8.55
N LEU A 478 -6.82 23.96 7.59
CA LEU A 478 -6.44 25.36 7.73
C LEU A 478 -7.51 26.14 8.52
N ALA A 479 -7.07 27.04 9.41
CA ALA A 479 -7.93 27.89 10.25
C ALA A 479 -8.61 29.03 9.46
N LYS A 480 -8.06 29.37 8.29
CA LYS A 480 -8.60 30.36 7.35
C LYS A 480 -8.45 29.83 5.94
N LYS A 481 -9.27 30.34 5.01
CA LYS A 481 -9.09 30.07 3.57
C LYS A 481 -7.69 30.51 3.13
N HIS A 482 -7.14 29.77 2.18
CA HIS A 482 -5.78 29.92 1.68
C HIS A 482 -5.64 31.20 0.82
N ASP A 483 -4.73 32.11 1.17
CA ASP A 483 -4.35 33.28 0.36
C ASP A 483 -3.38 32.90 -0.77
N ASN A 484 -3.21 33.74 -1.80
CA ASN A 484 -2.21 33.44 -2.83
C ASN A 484 -0.79 33.36 -2.22
N THR A 485 -0.05 32.30 -2.52
CA THR A 485 1.31 32.07 -1.99
C THR A 485 2.33 31.98 -3.12
N ILE A 486 3.54 32.45 -2.84
CA ILE A 486 4.70 32.29 -3.69
C ILE A 486 5.84 31.64 -2.89
N LEU A 487 6.38 30.56 -3.41
CA LEU A 487 7.55 29.86 -2.87
C LEU A 487 8.68 29.96 -3.90
N VAL A 488 9.90 30.15 -3.40
CA VAL A 488 11.07 30.43 -4.21
C VAL A 488 12.19 29.48 -3.84
N SER A 489 12.81 28.85 -4.84
CA SER A 489 14.01 28.01 -4.69
C SER A 489 15.18 28.75 -5.35
N GLU A 490 16.07 29.31 -4.53
CA GLU A 490 17.24 30.03 -5.03
C GLU A 490 18.40 29.08 -5.36
N PRO A 491 19.07 29.26 -6.52
CA PRO A 491 18.66 30.03 -7.69
C PRO A 491 17.82 29.18 -8.66
N GLY A 492 16.71 29.70 -9.20
CA GLY A 492 16.20 29.23 -10.49
C GLY A 492 14.83 28.56 -10.56
N ALA A 493 14.01 28.55 -9.51
CA ALA A 493 12.60 28.17 -9.66
C ALA A 493 11.65 28.89 -8.69
N VAL A 494 10.42 29.09 -9.14
CA VAL A 494 9.32 29.69 -8.39
C VAL A 494 8.10 28.79 -8.49
N MET A 495 7.39 28.60 -7.40
CA MET A 495 6.07 27.96 -7.34
C MET A 495 5.07 29.00 -6.82
N VAL A 496 4.00 29.23 -7.57
CA VAL A 496 2.94 30.17 -7.21
C VAL A 496 1.65 29.40 -7.09
N THR A 497 0.91 29.61 -6.00
CA THR A 497 -0.43 29.08 -5.82
C THR A 497 -1.42 30.23 -5.76
N PHE A 498 -2.35 30.25 -6.70
CA PHE A 498 -3.49 31.16 -6.71
C PHE A 498 -4.73 30.46 -6.17
N THR A 499 -5.54 31.17 -5.38
CA THR A 499 -6.85 30.69 -4.92
C THR A 499 -7.89 31.78 -5.13
N PRO A 500 -8.37 32.00 -6.38
CA PRO A 500 -9.32 33.06 -6.66
C PRO A 500 -10.62 32.89 -5.89
N THR A 501 -11.15 33.98 -5.36
CA THR A 501 -12.36 33.95 -4.54
C THR A 501 -13.63 33.94 -5.40
N GLU A 502 -14.76 33.56 -4.79
CA GLU A 502 -16.07 33.66 -5.45
C GLU A 502 -16.39 35.10 -5.89
N GLU A 503 -15.95 36.08 -5.10
CA GLU A 503 -16.14 37.52 -5.39
C GLU A 503 -15.47 37.93 -6.70
N VAL A 504 -14.25 37.43 -6.96
CA VAL A 504 -13.55 37.65 -8.24
C VAL A 504 -14.34 37.01 -9.38
N PHE A 505 -14.87 35.80 -9.19
CA PHE A 505 -15.64 35.12 -10.22
C PHE A 505 -16.95 35.85 -10.56
N GLN A 506 -17.66 36.38 -9.57
CA GLN A 506 -18.91 37.12 -9.80
C GLN A 506 -18.72 38.36 -10.71
N GLN A 507 -17.54 38.96 -10.72
CA GLN A 507 -17.23 40.13 -11.55
C GLN A 507 -17.05 39.82 -13.03
N VAL A 508 -16.83 38.54 -13.38
CA VAL A 508 -16.55 38.08 -14.75
C VAL A 508 -17.69 37.22 -15.33
N ARG A 509 -18.75 36.95 -14.56
CA ARG A 509 -19.90 36.15 -15.05
C ARG A 509 -20.77 37.00 -15.98
N GLU A 510 -20.65 36.79 -17.28
CA GLU A 510 -21.47 37.52 -18.26
C GLU A 510 -22.82 36.85 -18.61
N ASN A 511 -23.06 35.55 -18.32
CA ASN A 511 -24.39 34.92 -18.44
C ASN A 511 -24.46 33.54 -17.75
N ASP A 512 -25.60 33.21 -17.15
CA ASP A 512 -25.95 31.84 -16.70
C ASP A 512 -26.20 30.94 -17.93
N GLN A 513 -25.13 30.44 -18.54
CA GLN A 513 -25.25 29.46 -19.62
C GLN A 513 -25.80 28.13 -19.07
N ALA A 514 -26.78 27.57 -19.78
CA ALA A 514 -27.40 26.32 -19.37
C ALA A 514 -26.51 25.11 -19.73
N ASN A 515 -25.75 24.63 -18.75
CA ASN A 515 -24.89 23.45 -18.87
C ASN A 515 -25.67 22.16 -19.16
N GLU A 516 -24.96 21.22 -19.78
CA GLU A 516 -25.40 19.85 -20.00
C GLU A 516 -24.69 18.91 -19.03
N PHE A 517 -25.43 18.08 -18.29
CA PHE A 517 -24.90 17.22 -17.24
C PHE A 517 -25.10 15.74 -17.55
N ILE A 518 -24.03 15.01 -17.81
CA ILE A 518 -24.11 13.58 -18.14
C ILE A 518 -23.57 12.76 -16.98
N PHE A 519 -24.37 11.82 -16.48
CA PHE A 519 -23.93 10.85 -15.48
C PHE A 519 -23.43 9.60 -16.19
N VAL A 520 -22.11 9.35 -16.17
CA VAL A 520 -21.51 8.13 -16.72
C VAL A 520 -21.20 7.21 -15.55
N VAL A 521 -21.92 6.10 -15.48
CA VAL A 521 -21.98 5.24 -14.29
C VAL A 521 -21.50 3.85 -14.61
N ASP A 522 -20.45 3.44 -13.92
CA ASP A 522 -19.95 2.07 -13.95
C ASP A 522 -20.95 1.12 -13.29
N CYS A 523 -21.39 0.11 -14.02
CA CYS A 523 -22.25 -0.98 -13.58
C CYS A 523 -21.57 -2.34 -13.89
N SER A 524 -20.23 -2.34 -14.05
CA SER A 524 -19.45 -3.56 -14.12
C SER A 524 -19.57 -4.35 -12.83
N GLY A 525 -19.28 -5.64 -12.88
CA GLY A 525 -19.49 -6.49 -11.73
C GLY A 525 -18.52 -6.19 -10.57
N SER A 526 -17.44 -5.44 -10.76
CA SER A 526 -16.56 -5.01 -9.66
C SER A 526 -17.31 -4.07 -8.71
N MET A 527 -18.31 -3.33 -9.21
CA MET A 527 -19.14 -2.40 -8.46
C MET A 527 -20.13 -3.07 -7.47
N GLU A 528 -20.20 -4.42 -7.45
CA GLU A 528 -21.04 -5.19 -6.52
C GLU A 528 -20.51 -5.14 -5.08
N SER A 529 -19.19 -4.99 -4.90
CA SER A 529 -18.55 -4.96 -3.59
C SER A 529 -18.71 -3.63 -2.85
N ASP A 530 -18.53 -3.67 -1.52
CA ASP A 530 -18.39 -2.49 -0.66
C ASP A 530 -19.49 -1.45 -0.76
N ASN A 531 -20.69 -1.90 -1.18
CA ASN A 531 -21.81 -1.04 -1.47
C ASN A 531 -21.46 0.08 -2.47
N LYS A 532 -20.48 -0.13 -3.37
CA LYS A 532 -20.06 0.84 -4.41
C LYS A 532 -21.24 1.27 -5.26
N ILE A 533 -22.02 0.32 -5.78
CA ILE A 533 -23.23 0.66 -6.54
C ILE A 533 -24.26 1.44 -5.69
N GLY A 534 -24.36 1.16 -4.39
CA GLY A 534 -25.23 1.93 -3.48
C GLY A 534 -24.76 3.36 -3.25
N LEU A 535 -23.45 3.58 -3.11
CA LEU A 535 -22.85 4.93 -3.07
C LEU A 535 -23.10 5.67 -4.38
N THR A 536 -22.92 5.00 -5.52
CA THR A 536 -23.22 5.56 -6.85
C THR A 536 -24.68 5.99 -6.98
N ARG A 537 -25.64 5.15 -6.57
CA ARG A 537 -27.07 5.51 -6.59
C ARG A 537 -27.35 6.77 -5.78
N LYS A 538 -26.79 6.87 -4.57
CA LYS A 538 -26.92 8.06 -3.73
C LYS A 538 -26.31 9.29 -4.38
N ALA A 539 -25.10 9.17 -4.93
CA ALA A 539 -24.41 10.27 -5.60
C ALA A 539 -25.19 10.80 -6.80
N VAL A 540 -25.59 9.92 -7.73
CA VAL A 540 -26.31 10.30 -8.95
C VAL A 540 -27.68 10.90 -8.60
N LEU A 541 -28.37 10.38 -7.59
CA LEU A 541 -29.63 10.97 -7.11
C LEU A 541 -29.42 12.38 -6.56
N LEU A 542 -28.38 12.59 -5.75
CA LEU A 542 -28.07 13.91 -5.20
C LEU A 542 -27.70 14.91 -6.29
N PHE A 543 -26.92 14.50 -7.29
CA PHE A 543 -26.64 15.33 -8.46
C PHE A 543 -27.93 15.71 -9.20
N LEU A 544 -28.75 14.72 -9.57
CA LEU A 544 -29.98 14.94 -10.33
C LEU A 544 -30.90 15.97 -9.63
N LYS A 545 -31.01 15.87 -8.30
CA LYS A 545 -31.82 16.80 -7.49
C LYS A 545 -31.20 18.20 -7.32
N SER A 546 -29.91 18.35 -7.59
CA SER A 546 -29.17 19.60 -7.42
C SER A 546 -28.95 20.35 -8.74
N LEU A 547 -29.38 19.81 -9.88
CA LEU A 547 -29.19 20.46 -11.17
C LEU A 547 -30.06 21.72 -11.34
N PRO A 548 -29.54 22.81 -11.94
CA PRO A 548 -30.32 24.01 -12.24
C PRO A 548 -31.50 23.74 -13.19
N VAL A 549 -32.63 24.44 -13.02
CA VAL A 549 -33.90 24.17 -13.73
C VAL A 549 -33.82 24.23 -15.27
N ASN A 550 -32.88 24.99 -15.81
CA ASN A 550 -32.69 25.14 -17.27
C ASN A 550 -31.68 24.16 -17.88
N SER A 551 -31.15 23.26 -17.07
CA SER A 551 -30.11 22.33 -17.46
C SER A 551 -30.65 21.11 -18.21
N TYR A 552 -29.73 20.46 -18.90
CA TYR A 552 -29.97 19.23 -19.64
C TYR A 552 -29.24 18.09 -18.96
N PHE A 553 -29.76 16.87 -19.08
CA PHE A 553 -29.13 15.71 -18.50
C PHE A 553 -29.37 14.42 -19.28
N ASN A 554 -28.50 13.44 -19.02
CA ASN A 554 -28.69 12.04 -19.37
C ASN A 554 -27.95 11.15 -18.37
N ILE A 555 -28.33 9.88 -18.29
CA ILE A 555 -27.63 8.85 -17.53
C ILE A 555 -27.14 7.81 -18.53
N ILE A 556 -25.86 7.46 -18.46
CA ILE A 556 -25.22 6.43 -19.26
C ILE A 556 -24.66 5.41 -18.29
N ARG A 557 -25.15 4.17 -18.37
CA ARG A 557 -24.60 3.03 -17.63
C ARG A 557 -23.59 2.32 -18.54
N PHE A 558 -22.48 1.85 -18.00
CA PHE A 558 -21.52 1.06 -18.77
C PHE A 558 -21.01 -0.16 -18.00
N GLY A 559 -20.63 -1.19 -18.75
CA GLY A 559 -19.96 -2.40 -18.33
C GLY A 559 -19.33 -3.05 -19.56
N SER A 560 -19.57 -4.33 -19.87
CA SER A 560 -19.24 -4.94 -21.18
C SER A 560 -19.97 -4.27 -22.35
N THR A 561 -21.12 -3.65 -22.07
CA THR A 561 -21.90 -2.84 -23.01
C THR A 561 -22.26 -1.52 -22.33
N PHE A 562 -22.78 -0.55 -23.07
CA PHE A 562 -23.29 0.68 -22.47
C PHE A 562 -24.75 0.94 -22.86
N GLU A 563 -25.47 1.63 -21.99
CA GLU A 563 -26.87 2.01 -22.15
C GLU A 563 -27.03 3.50 -21.82
N ALA A 564 -27.43 4.31 -22.81
CA ALA A 564 -27.93 5.66 -22.56
C ALA A 564 -29.43 5.59 -22.25
N ILE A 565 -29.84 6.06 -21.07
CA ILE A 565 -31.23 5.96 -20.60
C ILE A 565 -32.20 6.75 -21.48
N PHE A 566 -31.72 7.85 -22.06
CA PHE A 566 -32.44 8.61 -23.08
C PHE A 566 -31.66 8.60 -24.39
N PRO A 567 -32.30 8.31 -25.54
CA PRO A 567 -31.65 8.40 -26.85
C PRO A 567 -31.16 9.82 -27.16
N GLU A 568 -31.90 10.83 -26.70
CA GLU A 568 -31.58 12.24 -26.81
C GLU A 568 -31.44 12.85 -25.42
N ILE A 569 -30.44 13.70 -25.26
CA ILE A 569 -30.20 14.43 -24.01
C ILE A 569 -31.42 15.31 -23.68
N THR A 570 -31.94 15.20 -22.45
CA THR A 570 -33.25 15.76 -22.09
C THR A 570 -33.18 16.88 -21.06
N ARG A 571 -34.27 17.64 -20.87
CA ARG A 571 -34.32 18.76 -19.91
C ARG A 571 -34.72 18.30 -18.52
N ILE A 572 -34.11 18.89 -17.49
CA ILE A 572 -34.45 18.61 -16.09
C ILE A 572 -35.89 19.02 -15.72
N ASN A 573 -36.50 19.96 -16.44
CA ASN A 573 -37.87 20.38 -16.19
C ASN A 573 -38.93 19.41 -16.77
N ASN A 574 -38.51 18.38 -17.52
CA ASN A 574 -39.41 17.32 -17.96
C ASN A 574 -39.65 16.32 -16.82
N LYS A 575 -40.74 16.53 -16.07
CA LYS A 575 -41.12 15.70 -14.91
C LYS A 575 -41.20 14.20 -15.21
N ALA A 576 -41.69 13.80 -16.38
CA ALA A 576 -41.81 12.39 -16.75
C ALA A 576 -40.42 11.74 -16.92
N ASN A 577 -39.49 12.46 -17.55
CA ASN A 577 -38.11 11.97 -17.72
C ASN A 577 -37.34 11.98 -16.40
N VAL A 578 -37.54 12.97 -15.53
CA VAL A 578 -36.93 12.98 -14.19
C VAL A 578 -37.44 11.79 -13.37
N GLN A 579 -38.74 11.52 -13.34
CA GLN A 579 -39.30 10.37 -12.62
C GLN A 579 -38.75 9.04 -13.17
N ARG A 580 -38.58 8.93 -14.50
CA ARG A 580 -37.94 7.76 -15.13
C ARG A 580 -36.49 7.62 -14.68
N ALA A 581 -35.72 8.70 -14.65
CA ALA A 581 -34.34 8.69 -14.16
C ALA A 581 -34.25 8.29 -12.68
N GLU A 582 -35.11 8.82 -11.81
CA GLU A 582 -35.16 8.44 -10.38
C GLU A 582 -35.44 6.95 -10.20
N ASN A 583 -36.33 6.38 -11.02
CA ASN A 583 -36.61 4.94 -11.01
C ASN A 583 -35.39 4.14 -11.44
N VAL A 584 -34.74 4.51 -12.55
CA VAL A 584 -33.50 3.85 -13.01
C VAL A 584 -32.43 3.89 -11.93
N ILE A 585 -32.20 5.05 -11.31
CA ILE A 585 -31.23 5.21 -10.23
C ILE A 585 -31.58 4.31 -9.05
N SER A 586 -32.84 4.25 -8.63
CA SER A 586 -33.25 3.47 -7.45
C SER A 586 -32.97 1.97 -7.60
N TYR A 587 -33.18 1.43 -8.80
CA TYR A 587 -33.04 0.00 -9.10
C TYR A 587 -31.71 -0.39 -9.76
N MET A 588 -30.80 0.56 -9.99
CA MET A 588 -29.51 0.32 -10.62
C MET A 588 -28.69 -0.75 -9.89
N GLN A 589 -28.12 -1.69 -10.65
CA GLN A 589 -27.27 -2.80 -10.17
C GLN A 589 -25.95 -2.87 -10.95
N ALA A 590 -25.00 -3.64 -10.42
CA ALA A 590 -23.73 -3.99 -11.04
C ALA A 590 -23.89 -5.19 -11.99
N ASP A 591 -24.73 -5.04 -13.03
CA ASP A 591 -25.27 -6.11 -13.86
C ASP A 591 -24.74 -6.12 -15.32
N LEU A 592 -23.78 -5.25 -15.67
CA LEU A 592 -23.32 -5.08 -17.05
C LEU A 592 -22.02 -5.83 -17.40
N GLY A 593 -21.46 -6.64 -16.51
CA GLY A 593 -20.29 -7.49 -16.81
C GLY A 593 -18.94 -6.79 -16.63
N GLY A 594 -18.13 -6.72 -17.69
CA GLY A 594 -16.79 -6.10 -17.72
C GLY A 594 -16.82 -4.56 -17.66
N THR A 595 -15.73 -3.87 -18.05
CA THR A 595 -15.54 -2.42 -17.78
C THR A 595 -15.12 -1.62 -19.04
N GLU A 596 -15.97 -1.61 -20.08
CA GLU A 596 -15.70 -1.01 -21.41
C GLU A 596 -16.08 0.48 -21.51
N LEU A 597 -15.41 1.35 -20.73
CA LEU A 597 -15.68 2.80 -20.71
C LEU A 597 -15.50 3.50 -22.08
N LEU A 598 -14.56 3.01 -22.90
CA LEU A 598 -14.18 3.65 -24.15
C LEU A 598 -15.39 3.82 -25.10
N THR A 599 -16.24 2.81 -25.19
CA THR A 599 -17.42 2.81 -26.08
C THR A 599 -18.45 3.87 -25.69
N ALA A 600 -18.70 4.03 -24.39
CA ALA A 600 -19.60 5.06 -23.86
C ALA A 600 -19.07 6.48 -24.16
N LEU A 601 -17.76 6.70 -24.03
CA LEU A 601 -17.14 7.98 -24.34
C LEU A 601 -17.11 8.27 -25.86
N GLN A 602 -16.95 7.25 -26.70
CA GLN A 602 -17.03 7.40 -28.16
C GLN A 602 -18.43 7.83 -28.59
N TRP A 603 -19.46 7.27 -27.97
CA TRP A 603 -20.84 7.73 -28.18
C TRP A 603 -21.01 9.20 -27.81
N LEU A 604 -20.46 9.64 -26.68
CA LEU A 604 -20.52 11.05 -26.25
C LEU A 604 -19.78 11.99 -27.20
N LYS A 605 -18.64 11.57 -27.77
CA LYS A 605 -17.93 12.33 -28.80
C LYS A 605 -18.77 12.55 -30.05
N ASN A 606 -19.53 11.53 -30.46
CA ASN A 606 -20.42 11.58 -31.62
C ASN A 606 -21.73 12.35 -31.36
N HIS A 607 -22.02 12.68 -30.10
CA HIS A 607 -23.14 13.53 -29.69
C HIS A 607 -22.59 14.76 -28.98
N PRO A 608 -21.93 15.71 -29.66
CA PRO A 608 -21.30 16.87 -29.01
C PRO A 608 -22.34 17.77 -28.33
N PRO A 609 -21.96 18.54 -27.28
CA PRO A 609 -22.87 19.53 -26.70
C PRO A 609 -23.25 20.59 -27.73
N ARG A 610 -24.40 21.24 -27.54
CA ARG A 610 -24.82 22.36 -28.40
C ARG A 610 -23.78 23.49 -28.34
N HIS A 611 -23.60 24.22 -29.44
CA HIS A 611 -22.54 25.22 -29.63
C HIS A 611 -22.46 26.32 -28.56
N ASP A 612 -23.54 26.55 -27.80
CA ASP A 612 -23.66 27.54 -26.74
C ASP A 612 -23.48 26.98 -25.31
N ARG A 613 -23.06 25.71 -25.17
CA ARG A 613 -23.09 24.99 -23.88
C ARG A 613 -21.80 24.24 -23.59
N SER A 614 -21.45 24.22 -22.31
CA SER A 614 -20.44 23.31 -21.80
C SER A 614 -21.09 22.03 -21.25
N ARG A 615 -20.48 20.88 -21.56
CA ARG A 615 -20.87 19.58 -21.00
C ARG A 615 -20.04 19.27 -19.76
N GLN A 616 -20.71 18.98 -18.65
CA GLN A 616 -20.13 18.43 -17.44
C GLN A 616 -20.49 16.94 -17.36
N ILE A 617 -19.50 16.07 -17.39
CA ILE A 617 -19.67 14.63 -17.18
C ILE A 617 -19.33 14.31 -15.73
N PHE A 618 -20.23 13.68 -14.98
CA PHE A 618 -19.90 13.07 -13.70
C PHE A 618 -19.68 11.57 -13.93
N LEU A 619 -18.43 11.12 -13.84
CA LEU A 619 -18.03 9.74 -14.13
C LEU A 619 -17.72 8.99 -12.85
N LEU A 620 -18.46 7.94 -12.53
CA LEU A 620 -18.32 7.15 -11.30
C LEU A 620 -17.83 5.74 -11.65
N THR A 621 -16.66 5.34 -11.12
CA THR A 621 -16.01 4.05 -11.42
C THR A 621 -15.05 3.64 -10.30
N ASP A 622 -14.75 2.35 -10.18
CA ASP A 622 -13.59 1.85 -9.40
C ASP A 622 -12.32 1.66 -10.27
N GLY A 623 -12.46 1.77 -11.58
CA GLY A 623 -11.37 2.06 -12.51
C GLY A 623 -10.55 0.85 -12.96
N GLU A 624 -11.14 -0.34 -12.96
CA GLU A 624 -10.54 -1.56 -13.49
C GLU A 624 -10.53 -1.55 -15.04
N ILE A 625 -9.73 -0.68 -15.66
CA ILE A 625 -9.57 -0.60 -17.13
C ILE A 625 -8.12 -0.93 -17.50
N SER A 626 -7.90 -1.77 -18.52
CA SER A 626 -6.56 -2.11 -19.03
C SER A 626 -5.92 -1.00 -19.86
N ASP A 627 -6.64 -0.42 -20.82
CA ASP A 627 -6.11 0.60 -21.74
C ASP A 627 -6.53 2.01 -21.32
N VAL A 628 -5.89 2.48 -20.23
CA VAL A 628 -6.10 3.85 -19.73
C VAL A 628 -5.67 4.88 -20.78
N SER A 629 -4.59 4.64 -21.52
CA SER A 629 -4.07 5.57 -22.54
C SER A 629 -5.11 5.99 -23.56
N THR A 630 -5.73 5.03 -24.24
CA THR A 630 -6.70 5.29 -25.31
C THR A 630 -7.93 6.04 -24.80
N VAL A 631 -8.38 5.72 -23.58
CA VAL A 631 -9.49 6.42 -22.91
C VAL A 631 -9.13 7.89 -22.66
N LEU A 632 -7.93 8.15 -22.14
CA LEU A 632 -7.48 9.52 -21.85
C LEU A 632 -7.29 10.34 -23.15
N ASP A 633 -6.79 9.72 -24.22
CA ASP A 633 -6.62 10.38 -25.52
C ASP A 633 -7.95 10.83 -26.12
N LEU A 634 -8.97 9.95 -26.06
CA LEU A 634 -10.32 10.29 -26.47
C LEU A 634 -10.89 11.47 -25.66
N CYS A 635 -10.67 11.46 -24.34
CA CYS A 635 -11.09 12.53 -23.45
C CYS A 635 -10.46 13.88 -23.83
N ARG A 636 -9.15 13.92 -24.13
CA ARG A 636 -8.47 15.15 -24.57
C ARG A 636 -9.09 15.74 -25.83
N SER A 637 -9.51 14.89 -26.78
CA SER A 637 -10.17 15.36 -28.01
C SER A 637 -11.52 16.05 -27.78
N MET A 638 -12.14 15.86 -26.60
CA MET A 638 -13.41 16.51 -26.20
C MET A 638 -13.20 17.69 -25.25
N ALA A 639 -11.96 17.97 -24.83
CA ALA A 639 -11.64 18.92 -23.77
C ALA A 639 -11.96 20.39 -24.11
N SER A 640 -12.25 20.73 -25.36
CA SER A 640 -12.69 22.08 -25.72
C SER A 640 -14.10 22.41 -25.25
N SER A 641 -15.00 21.41 -25.19
CA SER A 641 -16.42 21.60 -24.88
C SER A 641 -16.92 20.77 -23.70
N THR A 642 -16.14 19.80 -23.24
CA THR A 642 -16.50 18.84 -22.19
C THR A 642 -15.52 18.88 -21.02
N ARG A 643 -16.02 18.72 -19.80
CA ARG A 643 -15.25 18.55 -18.55
C ARG A 643 -15.70 17.26 -17.86
N ILE A 644 -14.77 16.45 -17.36
CA ILE A 644 -15.06 15.22 -16.62
C ILE A 644 -14.74 15.42 -15.14
N PHE A 645 -15.78 15.26 -14.32
CA PHE A 645 -15.74 15.19 -12.87
C PHE A 645 -15.75 13.72 -12.47
N SER A 646 -14.58 13.15 -12.21
CA SER A 646 -14.42 11.71 -11.95
C SER A 646 -14.51 11.38 -10.46
N PHE A 647 -15.08 10.22 -10.15
CA PHE A 647 -15.23 9.66 -8.81
C PHE A 647 -14.61 8.28 -8.79
N GLY A 648 -13.53 8.12 -8.03
CA GLY A 648 -12.97 6.80 -7.73
C GLY A 648 -13.66 6.21 -6.51
N LEU A 649 -14.30 5.04 -6.68
CA LEU A 649 -15.10 4.40 -5.64
C LEU A 649 -14.38 3.19 -5.04
N GLY A 650 -14.50 3.02 -3.71
CA GLY A 650 -14.02 1.83 -3.01
C GLY A 650 -12.67 2.04 -2.31
N ALA A 651 -12.10 0.94 -1.81
CA ALA A 651 -10.86 0.96 -1.03
C ALA A 651 -9.61 1.20 -1.89
N SER A 652 -9.63 0.72 -3.13
CA SER A 652 -8.47 0.74 -4.03
C SER A 652 -8.82 1.12 -5.48
N PRO A 653 -9.47 2.26 -5.75
CA PRO A 653 -9.78 2.66 -7.11
C PRO A 653 -8.52 3.01 -7.93
N SER A 654 -8.59 2.83 -9.25
CA SER A 654 -7.48 3.21 -10.15
C SER A 654 -7.25 4.72 -10.15
N ARG A 655 -6.16 5.15 -9.49
CA ARG A 655 -5.78 6.56 -9.40
C ARG A 655 -5.42 7.15 -10.76
N SER A 656 -4.61 6.43 -11.54
CA SER A 656 -4.19 6.90 -12.87
C SER A 656 -5.39 7.16 -13.79
N LEU A 657 -6.41 6.28 -13.79
CA LEU A 657 -7.62 6.52 -14.57
C LEU A 657 -8.42 7.71 -14.03
N VAL A 658 -8.77 7.69 -12.74
CA VAL A 658 -9.66 8.70 -12.14
C VAL A 658 -9.05 10.11 -12.24
N LYS A 659 -7.79 10.29 -11.86
CA LYS A 659 -7.10 11.58 -11.98
C LYS A 659 -6.84 11.93 -13.45
N GLY A 660 -6.46 10.95 -14.27
CA GLY A 660 -6.22 11.13 -15.71
C GLY A 660 -7.44 11.65 -16.46
N LEU A 661 -8.65 11.13 -16.18
CA LEU A 661 -9.91 11.56 -16.79
C LEU A 661 -10.20 13.04 -16.51
N ALA A 662 -10.07 13.44 -15.24
CA ALA A 662 -10.25 14.81 -14.82
C ALA A 662 -9.24 15.74 -15.49
N ARG A 663 -7.95 15.39 -15.47
CA ARG A 663 -6.89 16.23 -16.06
C ARG A 663 -7.01 16.36 -17.57
N SER A 664 -7.28 15.25 -18.26
CA SER A 664 -7.39 15.22 -19.73
C SER A 664 -8.51 16.10 -20.26
N THR A 665 -9.50 16.41 -19.43
CA THR A 665 -10.63 17.27 -19.77
C THR A 665 -10.70 18.52 -18.92
N ASN A 666 -9.66 18.87 -18.16
CA ASN A 666 -9.66 20.03 -17.28
C ASN A 666 -10.79 20.07 -16.21
N GLY A 667 -11.34 18.90 -15.87
CA GLY A 667 -12.31 18.73 -14.80
C GLY A 667 -11.64 18.48 -13.44
N ARG A 668 -12.31 17.74 -12.56
CA ARG A 668 -11.87 17.51 -11.18
C ARG A 668 -12.14 16.08 -10.74
N PHE A 669 -11.30 15.55 -9.86
CA PHE A 669 -11.46 14.20 -9.35
C PHE A 669 -11.75 14.21 -7.86
N VAL A 670 -12.38 13.15 -7.39
CA VAL A 670 -12.51 12.86 -5.96
C VAL A 670 -12.51 11.35 -5.75
N PHE A 671 -12.03 10.91 -4.60
CA PHE A 671 -12.10 9.51 -4.19
C PHE A 671 -13.10 9.37 -3.05
N ILE A 672 -14.00 8.40 -3.16
CA ILE A 672 -15.03 8.10 -2.17
C ILE A 672 -14.67 6.74 -1.53
N PRO A 673 -14.11 6.75 -0.32
CA PRO A 673 -13.81 5.52 0.41
C PRO A 673 -15.08 4.75 0.79
N PRO A 674 -14.97 3.44 1.09
CA PRO A 674 -16.10 2.65 1.58
C PRO A 674 -16.69 3.22 2.87
N ASN A 675 -17.97 2.99 3.12
CA ASN A 675 -18.68 3.37 4.36
C ASN A 675 -18.62 4.87 4.71
N THR A 676 -18.39 5.75 3.72
CA THR A 676 -18.37 7.20 3.93
C THR A 676 -19.71 7.88 3.62
N ASN A 677 -19.86 9.12 4.07
CA ASN A 677 -20.97 9.97 3.63
C ASN A 677 -20.64 10.60 2.25
N VAL A 678 -21.35 10.13 1.22
CA VAL A 678 -21.15 10.57 -0.17
C VAL A 678 -21.51 12.04 -0.42
N ASP A 679 -22.38 12.63 0.42
CA ASP A 679 -22.87 14.00 0.25
C ASP A 679 -21.74 15.04 0.20
N ILE A 680 -20.70 14.82 1.01
CA ILE A 680 -19.54 15.69 1.15
C ILE A 680 -18.80 15.79 -0.20
N TYR A 681 -18.55 14.65 -0.84
CA TYR A 681 -17.79 14.55 -2.10
C TYR A 681 -18.60 15.03 -3.30
N VAL A 682 -19.90 14.75 -3.32
CA VAL A 682 -20.82 15.25 -4.36
C VAL A 682 -20.91 16.76 -4.31
N ASN A 683 -21.10 17.34 -3.11
CA ASN A 683 -21.18 18.79 -2.93
C ASN A 683 -19.88 19.49 -3.36
N GLU A 684 -18.72 18.91 -3.03
CA GLU A 684 -17.43 19.45 -3.48
C GLU A 684 -17.36 19.58 -5.01
N GLN A 685 -17.77 18.53 -5.72
CA GLN A 685 -17.71 18.51 -7.18
C GLN A 685 -18.80 19.38 -7.81
N LEU A 686 -19.99 19.47 -7.21
CA LEU A 686 -21.05 20.39 -7.63
C LEU A 686 -20.62 21.86 -7.56
N GLN A 687 -19.94 22.24 -6.47
CA GLN A 687 -19.42 23.60 -6.31
C GLN A 687 -18.43 23.99 -7.41
N LYS A 688 -17.75 23.01 -8.02
CA LYS A 688 -16.82 23.24 -9.13
C LYS A 688 -17.50 23.09 -10.51
N ALA A 689 -18.49 22.21 -10.64
CA ALA A 689 -19.15 21.89 -11.91
C ALA A 689 -20.31 22.82 -12.30
N LEU A 690 -20.98 23.44 -11.31
CA LEU A 690 -22.13 24.33 -11.57
C LEU A 690 -21.72 25.73 -12.04
N PRO A 691 -20.76 26.42 -11.40
CA PRO A 691 -20.29 27.72 -11.87
C PRO A 691 -19.62 27.65 -13.25
N PRO A 692 -19.68 28.73 -14.06
CA PRO A 692 -18.84 28.82 -15.24
C PRO A 692 -17.36 28.84 -14.84
N SER A 693 -16.56 27.95 -15.42
CA SER A 693 -15.10 27.96 -15.27
C SER A 693 -14.51 29.14 -16.04
N ILE A 694 -13.47 29.78 -15.52
CA ILE A 694 -12.74 30.81 -16.27
C ILE A 694 -11.69 30.11 -17.14
N ASN A 695 -11.86 30.22 -18.46
CA ASN A 695 -10.94 29.69 -19.47
C ASN A 695 -9.92 30.76 -19.92
N HIS A 696 -8.93 30.34 -20.72
CA HIS A 696 -7.91 31.22 -21.32
C HIS A 696 -7.18 32.10 -20.29
N VAL A 697 -6.83 31.54 -19.13
CA VAL A 697 -6.03 32.28 -18.14
C VAL A 697 -4.56 32.32 -18.55
N GLN A 698 -3.87 33.37 -18.13
CA GLN A 698 -2.45 33.58 -18.36
C GLN A 698 -1.76 34.08 -17.11
N VAL A 699 -0.46 33.79 -17.00
CA VAL A 699 0.38 34.26 -15.91
C VAL A 699 1.36 35.30 -16.43
N LYS A 700 1.45 36.41 -15.72
CA LYS A 700 2.44 37.45 -15.94
C LYS A 700 3.48 37.39 -14.83
N TRP A 701 4.73 37.14 -15.22
CA TRP A 701 5.88 37.08 -14.31
C TRP A 701 6.52 38.46 -14.22
N ASN A 702 6.17 39.23 -13.19
CA ASN A 702 6.83 40.52 -12.90
C ASN A 702 8.01 40.29 -11.94
N LEU A 703 8.99 39.48 -12.38
CA LEU A 703 10.14 39.09 -11.55
C LEU A 703 11.42 39.88 -11.88
N GLY A 704 11.38 40.81 -12.84
CA GLY A 704 12.58 41.53 -13.30
C GLY A 704 13.58 40.68 -14.09
N MET A 705 13.18 39.47 -14.52
CA MET A 705 14.02 38.50 -15.22
C MET A 705 13.51 38.29 -16.66
N PRO A 706 14.39 38.22 -17.68
CA PRO A 706 13.98 38.17 -19.08
C PRO A 706 13.45 36.80 -19.54
N HIS A 707 13.74 35.70 -18.82
CA HIS A 707 13.40 34.34 -19.25
C HIS A 707 12.86 33.49 -18.09
N VAL A 708 11.54 33.37 -18.01
CA VAL A 708 10.83 32.47 -17.08
C VAL A 708 10.05 31.44 -17.90
N HIS A 709 10.46 30.18 -17.83
CA HIS A 709 9.73 29.09 -18.46
C HIS A 709 8.59 28.66 -17.54
N SER A 710 7.35 28.89 -17.98
CA SER A 710 6.16 28.54 -17.21
C SER A 710 5.83 27.06 -17.35
N ALA A 711 5.44 26.41 -16.25
CA ALA A 711 4.79 25.10 -16.26
C ALA A 711 3.52 25.15 -15.39
N PRO A 712 2.36 24.64 -15.85
CA PRO A 712 2.14 24.02 -17.16
C PRO A 712 2.28 25.02 -18.32
N THR A 713 2.54 24.51 -19.53
CA THR A 713 2.65 25.34 -20.76
C THR A 713 1.31 26.03 -21.10
N HIS A 714 0.21 25.35 -20.83
CA HIS A 714 -1.15 25.84 -20.96
C HIS A 714 -1.85 25.71 -19.61
N LEU A 715 -2.36 26.82 -19.07
CA LEU A 715 -3.03 26.79 -17.79
C LEU A 715 -4.42 26.16 -17.93
N PRO A 716 -4.80 25.25 -17.01
CA PRO A 716 -6.15 24.73 -16.97
C PRO A 716 -7.15 25.84 -16.60
N PRO A 717 -8.45 25.66 -16.89
CA PRO A 717 -9.52 26.49 -16.36
C PRO A 717 -9.45 26.60 -14.84
N VAL A 718 -9.76 27.79 -14.36
CA VAL A 718 -9.72 28.12 -12.94
C VAL A 718 -11.15 28.15 -12.41
N TYR A 719 -11.30 27.71 -11.15
CA TYR A 719 -12.58 27.63 -10.45
C TYR A 719 -12.48 28.43 -9.14
N ALA A 720 -13.61 28.99 -8.71
CA ALA A 720 -13.67 29.75 -7.48
C ALA A 720 -13.38 28.88 -6.24
N ASN A 721 -12.62 29.43 -5.30
CA ASN A 721 -12.15 28.77 -4.07
C ASN A 721 -11.33 27.50 -4.30
N ASP A 722 -10.93 27.24 -5.54
CA ASP A 722 -10.03 26.17 -5.89
C ASP A 722 -8.65 26.73 -6.22
N ARG A 723 -7.65 25.87 -6.18
CA ARG A 723 -6.28 26.32 -6.40
C ARG A 723 -5.82 26.17 -7.85
N ALA A 724 -4.97 27.09 -8.27
CA ALA A 724 -4.19 26.99 -9.50
C ALA A 724 -2.70 27.11 -9.14
N ILE A 725 -1.92 26.07 -9.43
CA ILE A 725 -0.47 26.07 -9.21
C ILE A 725 0.24 26.35 -10.53
N VAL A 726 1.22 27.24 -10.48
CA VAL A 726 2.06 27.60 -11.63
C VAL A 726 3.51 27.64 -11.19
N TYR A 727 4.37 27.02 -11.98
CA TYR A 727 5.80 27.03 -11.80
C TYR A 727 6.48 27.94 -12.81
N GLY A 728 7.56 28.59 -12.38
CA GLY A 728 8.48 29.33 -13.24
C GLY A 728 9.89 28.79 -13.07
N LEU A 729 10.44 28.18 -14.12
CA LEU A 729 11.85 27.81 -14.19
C LEU A 729 12.65 28.98 -14.77
N ILE A 730 13.65 29.45 -14.05
CA ILE A 730 14.44 30.62 -14.43
C ILE A 730 15.83 30.14 -14.84
N ASP A 731 16.23 30.45 -16.07
CA ASP A 731 17.54 30.08 -16.58
C ASP A 731 18.64 30.90 -15.91
N ASN A 732 19.69 30.21 -15.41
CA ASN A 732 20.99 30.74 -14.99
C ASN A 732 20.98 32.18 -14.43
N THR A 733 20.54 32.35 -13.19
CA THR A 733 20.61 33.67 -12.52
C THR A 733 21.13 33.57 -11.10
N THR A 734 22.18 34.35 -10.82
CA THR A 734 22.68 34.69 -9.47
C THR A 734 21.93 35.89 -8.87
N THR A 735 20.86 36.36 -9.52
CA THR A 735 20.11 37.55 -9.14
C THR A 735 19.05 37.24 -8.08
N SER A 736 19.10 37.98 -6.98
CA SER A 736 18.08 37.99 -5.92
C SER A 736 16.78 38.63 -6.42
N PHE A 737 15.63 38.14 -5.95
CA PHE A 737 14.32 38.71 -6.26
C PHE A 737 14.16 40.12 -5.64
N ASP A 738 13.63 41.08 -6.40
CA ASP A 738 13.25 42.40 -5.87
C ASP A 738 12.01 42.28 -4.98
N ARG A 739 11.87 43.12 -3.95
CA ARG A 739 10.69 43.17 -3.06
C ARG A 739 9.40 43.53 -3.81
N ASN A 740 9.50 44.21 -4.95
CA ASN A 740 8.36 44.51 -5.80
C ASN A 740 8.00 43.38 -6.77
N SER A 741 8.70 42.24 -6.72
CA SER A 741 8.44 41.11 -7.60
C SER A 741 7.06 40.53 -7.32
N SER A 742 6.26 40.37 -8.36
CA SER A 742 4.94 39.76 -8.26
C SER A 742 4.65 38.82 -9.42
N VAL A 743 3.72 37.91 -9.18
CA VAL A 743 3.19 37.03 -10.22
C VAL A 743 1.68 37.21 -10.24
N GLN A 744 1.14 37.48 -11.42
CA GLN A 744 -0.26 37.83 -11.61
C GLN A 744 -0.94 36.80 -12.52
N LEU A 745 -2.13 36.36 -12.13
CA LEU A 745 -3.01 35.51 -12.91
C LEU A 745 -4.14 36.37 -13.49
N PHE A 746 -4.38 36.32 -14.79
CA PHE A 746 -5.39 37.13 -15.46
C PHE A 746 -6.09 36.37 -16.59
N ILE A 747 -7.25 36.86 -17.01
CA ILE A 747 -7.97 36.35 -18.18
C ILE A 747 -7.35 36.96 -19.43
N ARG A 748 -6.91 36.12 -20.38
CA ARG A 748 -6.23 36.56 -21.61
C ARG A 748 -7.07 37.56 -22.41
N ASP A 749 -8.36 37.28 -22.56
CA ASP A 749 -9.23 38.00 -23.50
C ASP A 749 -9.70 39.35 -22.94
N THR A 750 -9.96 39.43 -21.63
CA THR A 750 -10.47 40.64 -20.96
C THR A 750 -9.41 41.40 -20.15
N HIS A 751 -8.22 40.81 -19.96
CA HIS A 751 -7.17 41.28 -19.05
C HIS A 751 -7.62 41.46 -17.59
N HIS A 752 -8.74 40.85 -17.19
CA HIS A 752 -9.23 40.93 -15.81
C HIS A 752 -8.30 40.13 -14.86
N LEU A 753 -7.90 40.74 -13.76
CA LEU A 753 -7.00 40.15 -12.77
C LEU A 753 -7.75 39.15 -11.87
N LEU A 754 -7.29 37.91 -11.83
CA LEU A 754 -7.87 36.84 -11.01
C LEU A 754 -7.14 36.68 -9.67
N GLY A 755 -5.86 37.05 -9.61
CA GLY A 755 -5.07 37.00 -8.39
C GLY A 755 -3.66 37.56 -8.60
N GLU A 756 -3.09 38.08 -7.53
CA GLU A 756 -1.69 38.49 -7.46
C GLU A 756 -1.02 37.84 -6.24
N ALA A 757 0.19 37.32 -6.43
CA ALA A 757 1.07 36.87 -5.38
C ALA A 757 2.32 37.74 -5.37
N LYS A 758 2.64 38.36 -4.22
CA LYS A 758 3.82 39.23 -4.05
C LYS A 758 4.91 38.50 -3.29
N ILE A 759 6.16 38.72 -3.68
CA ILE A 759 7.34 38.24 -2.96
C ILE A 759 7.60 39.16 -1.76
N ASP A 760 6.71 39.13 -0.78
CA ASP A 760 6.86 39.89 0.46
C ASP A 760 7.15 38.93 1.62
N GLN A 761 8.35 39.07 2.21
CA GLN A 761 8.87 38.36 3.38
C GLN A 761 9.23 36.87 3.18
N ILE A 762 10.49 36.65 2.75
CA ILE A 762 11.34 35.48 3.05
C ILE A 762 10.58 34.16 3.23
N SER A 763 10.33 33.48 2.11
CA SER A 763 10.55 32.03 2.05
C SER A 763 11.83 31.77 1.24
N SER A 764 12.93 32.46 1.55
CA SER A 764 14.25 32.03 1.07
C SER A 764 14.59 30.77 1.86
N MET A 765 14.04 29.64 1.42
CA MET A 765 14.40 28.35 1.98
C MET A 765 15.84 28.06 1.56
N ASN A 766 16.70 27.85 2.54
CA ASN A 766 18.08 27.40 2.32
C ASN A 766 18.13 25.90 1.96
N THR A 767 17.04 25.33 1.43
CA THR A 767 16.89 23.90 1.20
C THR A 767 15.98 23.61 0.01
N ASP A 768 16.55 22.78 -0.84
CA ASP A 768 15.98 21.78 -1.74
C ASP A 768 15.58 22.13 -3.17
N LYS A 769 16.05 21.23 -4.03
CA LYS A 769 15.74 21.09 -5.46
C LYS A 769 14.26 20.74 -5.70
N PHE A 770 13.39 20.67 -4.69
CA PHE A 770 12.03 20.15 -4.84
C PHE A 770 11.16 21.01 -5.76
N ILE A 771 11.18 22.35 -5.65
CA ILE A 771 10.42 23.23 -6.56
C ILE A 771 10.88 23.02 -8.01
N LYS A 772 12.19 22.90 -8.24
CA LYS A 772 12.75 22.61 -9.57
C LYS A 772 12.27 21.24 -10.08
N ARG A 773 12.22 20.23 -9.21
CA ARG A 773 11.78 18.87 -9.55
C ARG A 773 10.28 18.84 -9.87
N LEU A 774 9.44 19.53 -9.09
CA LEU A 774 8.00 19.67 -9.37
C LEU A 774 7.77 20.42 -10.67
N ALA A 775 8.45 21.56 -10.89
CA ALA A 775 8.35 22.31 -12.13
C ALA A 775 8.81 21.51 -13.36
N ALA A 776 9.90 20.74 -13.22
CA ALA A 776 10.39 19.84 -14.27
C ALA A 776 9.43 18.68 -14.52
N LYS A 777 8.86 18.09 -13.47
CA LYS A 777 7.85 17.04 -13.55
C LYS A 777 6.60 17.54 -14.27
N GLU A 778 6.09 18.72 -13.92
CA GLU A 778 4.94 19.34 -14.60
C GLU A 778 5.26 19.64 -16.06
N THR A 779 6.49 20.07 -16.38
CA THR A 779 6.93 20.24 -17.79
C THR A 779 6.95 18.92 -18.56
N ILE A 780 7.40 17.83 -17.93
CA ILE A 780 7.37 16.47 -18.52
C ILE A 780 5.91 16.03 -18.73
N THR A 781 5.05 16.19 -17.73
CA THR A 781 3.62 15.87 -17.80
C THR A 781 2.93 16.63 -18.93
N SER A 782 3.13 17.95 -19.00
CA SER A 782 2.63 18.80 -20.09
C SER A 782 3.16 18.35 -21.47
N SER A 783 4.43 17.93 -21.56
CA SER A 783 5.02 17.45 -22.83
C SER A 783 4.45 16.10 -23.27
N LEU A 784 4.17 15.20 -22.32
CA LEU A 784 3.48 13.93 -22.57
C LEU A 784 2.06 14.16 -23.09
N GLN A 785 1.37 15.17 -22.56
CA GLN A 785 0.02 15.56 -23.00
C GLN A 785 0.02 16.21 -24.40
N SER A 786 1.01 17.06 -24.73
CA SER A 786 1.10 17.74 -26.04
C SER A 786 1.44 16.82 -27.22
N ARG A 787 1.77 15.55 -26.97
CA ARG A 787 2.14 14.57 -28.00
C ARG A 787 0.99 14.24 -28.96
N PHE A 788 -0.24 14.68 -28.68
CA PHE A 788 -1.43 14.07 -29.26
C PHE A 788 -2.52 15.04 -29.79
N GLU A 789 -2.24 16.34 -29.92
CA GLU A 789 -3.18 17.26 -30.61
C GLU A 789 -3.32 16.97 -32.13
N ASP A 790 -2.42 16.17 -32.72
CA ASP A 790 -2.33 15.96 -34.18
C ASP A 790 -2.45 14.47 -34.63
N GLU A 791 -3.16 13.60 -33.90
CA GLU A 791 -3.21 12.15 -34.21
C GLU A 791 -4.16 11.72 -35.35
N ALA A 792 -4.70 12.64 -36.14
CA ALA A 792 -5.61 12.29 -37.22
C ALA A 792 -4.94 11.62 -38.44
N THR A 793 -3.61 11.59 -38.55
CA THR A 793 -2.89 10.89 -39.63
C THR A 793 -1.50 10.38 -39.19
N SER A 794 -1.21 9.09 -39.39
CA SER A 794 0.13 8.52 -39.19
C SER A 794 1.03 8.86 -40.38
N THR A 795 1.55 10.09 -40.41
CA THR A 795 2.56 10.50 -41.40
C THR A 795 3.97 10.35 -40.80
N LYS A 796 5.00 10.36 -41.65
CA LYS A 796 6.41 10.35 -41.24
C LYS A 796 6.75 11.53 -40.30
N GLU A 797 6.07 12.65 -40.47
CA GLU A 797 6.19 13.88 -39.68
C GLU A 797 5.70 13.71 -38.23
N THR A 798 4.65 12.90 -38.02
CA THR A 798 4.12 12.56 -36.70
C THR A 798 5.11 11.72 -35.89
N THR A 799 5.85 10.82 -36.56
CA THR A 799 6.89 9.98 -35.93
C THR A 799 8.09 10.81 -35.48
N ASP A 800 8.57 11.72 -36.33
CA ASP A 800 9.71 12.62 -36.01
C ASP A 800 9.37 13.54 -34.82
N LYS A 801 8.13 14.05 -34.75
CA LYS A 801 7.65 14.87 -33.62
C LYS A 801 7.56 14.05 -32.32
N LYS A 802 7.11 12.80 -32.37
CA LYS A 802 7.08 11.88 -31.21
C LYS A 802 8.49 11.60 -30.68
N GLU A 803 9.46 11.39 -31.56
CA GLU A 803 10.86 11.19 -31.17
C GLU A 803 11.47 12.45 -30.54
N LEU A 804 11.16 13.64 -31.07
CA LEU A 804 11.61 14.92 -30.51
C LEU A 804 11.06 15.16 -29.09
N ILE A 805 9.77 14.86 -28.87
CA ILE A 805 9.15 14.96 -27.53
C ILE A 805 9.81 13.97 -26.56
N MET A 806 10.03 12.72 -26.99
CA MET A 806 10.71 11.71 -26.19
C MET A 806 12.12 12.17 -25.79
N LYS A 807 12.93 12.66 -26.74
CA LYS A 807 14.27 13.20 -26.47
C LYS A 807 14.23 14.39 -25.51
N ARG A 808 13.24 15.27 -25.64
CA ARG A 808 13.03 16.39 -24.70
C ARG A 808 12.73 15.89 -23.29
N ILE A 809 11.84 14.90 -23.15
CA ILE A 809 11.50 14.30 -21.84
C ILE A 809 12.72 13.64 -21.21
N ILE A 810 13.47 12.85 -21.96
CA ILE A 810 14.72 12.23 -21.51
C ILE A 810 15.69 13.32 -21.05
N GLY A 811 15.89 14.37 -21.86
CA GLY A 811 16.77 15.50 -21.51
C GLY A 811 16.38 16.22 -20.22
N LEU A 812 15.08 16.48 -20.00
CA LEU A 812 14.57 17.07 -18.75
C LEU A 812 14.74 16.12 -17.56
N SER A 813 14.40 14.84 -17.76
CA SER A 813 14.52 13.78 -16.76
C SER A 813 15.96 13.66 -16.24
N LEU A 814 16.94 13.58 -17.16
CA LEU A 814 18.36 13.52 -16.82
C LEU A 814 18.87 14.83 -16.20
N LYS A 815 18.47 16.00 -16.74
CA LYS A 815 18.90 17.32 -16.23
C LYS A 815 18.49 17.54 -14.76
N TYR A 816 17.27 17.16 -14.40
CA TYR A 816 16.73 17.37 -13.06
C TYR A 816 16.78 16.12 -12.16
N ASN A 817 17.34 15.02 -12.67
CA ASN A 817 17.41 13.71 -12.02
C ASN A 817 16.04 13.25 -11.50
N ILE A 818 15.02 13.27 -12.36
CA ILE A 818 13.66 12.84 -12.04
C ILE A 818 13.24 11.69 -12.95
N LEU A 819 12.66 10.63 -12.39
CA LEU A 819 12.19 9.48 -13.16
C LEU A 819 11.08 9.90 -14.14
N SER A 820 11.10 9.29 -15.33
CA SER A 820 10.07 9.44 -16.36
C SER A 820 9.76 8.08 -16.98
N PRO A 821 8.70 7.95 -17.80
CA PRO A 821 8.41 6.69 -18.50
C PRO A 821 9.56 6.19 -19.40
N TYR A 822 10.50 7.06 -19.80
CA TYR A 822 11.62 6.75 -20.70
C TYR A 822 12.97 6.61 -20.00
N THR A 823 13.01 6.75 -18.67
CA THR A 823 14.24 6.66 -17.87
C THR A 823 14.08 5.68 -16.71
N ALA A 824 15.20 5.18 -16.18
CA ALA A 824 15.23 4.26 -15.05
C ALA A 824 16.48 4.49 -14.20
N PHE A 825 16.37 4.27 -12.88
CA PHE A 825 17.52 4.26 -11.98
C PHE A 825 18.14 2.87 -11.95
N VAL A 826 19.46 2.78 -12.15
CA VAL A 826 20.22 1.53 -12.02
C VAL A 826 21.42 1.71 -11.10
N GLY A 827 21.61 0.78 -10.17
CA GLY A 827 22.78 0.72 -9.28
C GLY A 827 23.43 -0.65 -9.34
N VAL A 828 24.77 -0.70 -9.50
CA VAL A 828 25.53 -1.95 -9.57
C VAL A 828 26.46 -2.09 -8.38
N GLU A 829 26.29 -3.18 -7.64
CA GLU A 829 27.14 -3.60 -6.54
C GLU A 829 28.20 -4.57 -7.06
N LYS A 830 29.37 -4.04 -7.44
CA LYS A 830 30.51 -4.86 -7.87
C LYS A 830 30.98 -5.76 -6.73
N ARG A 831 31.08 -7.06 -7.02
CA ARG A 831 31.52 -8.12 -6.08
C ARG A 831 32.87 -8.68 -6.52
N VAL A 832 33.71 -9.02 -5.56
CA VAL A 832 35.08 -9.52 -5.81
C VAL A 832 35.06 -10.98 -6.31
N ASP A 833 34.12 -11.79 -5.81
CA ASP A 833 33.94 -13.21 -6.18
C ASP A 833 32.74 -13.42 -7.10
N ALA A 834 32.60 -12.57 -8.12
CA ALA A 834 31.45 -12.59 -9.00
C ALA A 834 31.57 -13.73 -10.03
N ASN A 835 30.68 -14.72 -9.93
CA ASN A 835 30.51 -15.82 -10.88
C ASN A 835 29.04 -15.88 -11.29
N ASN A 836 28.73 -16.50 -12.42
CA ASN A 836 27.33 -16.68 -12.83
C ASN A 836 26.53 -17.40 -11.72
N ILE A 837 25.47 -16.76 -11.23
CA ILE A 837 24.70 -17.22 -10.08
C ILE A 837 23.34 -17.71 -10.58
N ASP A 838 23.03 -19.00 -10.40
CA ASP A 838 21.65 -19.46 -10.48
C ASP A 838 20.89 -18.85 -9.30
N MET A 839 20.02 -17.88 -9.61
CA MET A 839 19.18 -17.19 -8.65
C MET A 839 17.70 -17.46 -8.92
N VAL A 840 16.88 -17.32 -7.89
CA VAL A 840 15.45 -17.56 -8.00
C VAL A 840 14.67 -16.26 -7.94
N LEU A 841 13.74 -16.07 -8.88
CA LEU A 841 12.82 -14.93 -8.88
C LEU A 841 11.80 -15.06 -7.74
N ARG A 842 11.60 -13.96 -7.00
CA ARG A 842 10.62 -13.83 -5.93
C ARG A 842 9.85 -12.52 -6.10
N GLU A 843 8.62 -12.63 -6.57
CA GLU A 843 7.70 -11.51 -6.60
C GLU A 843 7.10 -11.28 -5.21
N VAL A 844 7.15 -10.05 -4.74
CA VAL A 844 6.50 -9.64 -3.49
C VAL A 844 4.98 -9.56 -3.76
N PRO A 845 4.16 -10.27 -2.98
CA PRO A 845 2.71 -10.23 -3.17
C PRO A 845 2.13 -8.83 -2.97
N ILE A 846 1.10 -8.50 -3.75
CA ILE A 846 0.38 -7.23 -3.68
C ILE A 846 -0.73 -7.38 -2.63
N GLN A 847 -0.75 -6.47 -1.66
CA GLN A 847 -1.82 -6.47 -0.67
C GLN A 847 -3.08 -5.79 -1.23
N ILE A 848 -4.23 -6.42 -1.01
CA ILE A 848 -5.56 -5.84 -1.29
C ILE A 848 -6.41 -5.80 -0.03
N SER A 849 -7.42 -4.95 -0.02
CA SER A 849 -8.33 -4.82 1.11
C SER A 849 -9.09 -6.12 1.38
N VAL A 850 -9.44 -6.37 2.64
CA VAL A 850 -10.36 -7.47 3.03
C VAL A 850 -11.74 -7.29 2.38
N ASP A 851 -12.09 -6.04 2.09
CA ASP A 851 -13.33 -5.60 1.47
C ASP A 851 -13.36 -5.97 -0.05
N ASP A 852 -12.19 -6.15 -0.68
CA ASP A 852 -12.02 -6.54 -2.10
C ASP A 852 -12.06 -8.07 -2.35
N GLN A 853 -12.72 -8.84 -1.48
CA GLN A 853 -12.76 -10.31 -1.52
C GLN A 853 -13.16 -10.92 -2.87
N HIS A 854 -13.95 -10.21 -3.66
CA HIS A 854 -14.49 -10.69 -4.95
C HIS A 854 -13.42 -10.79 -6.03
N LEU A 855 -12.33 -10.02 -5.92
CA LEU A 855 -11.18 -10.04 -6.84
C LEU A 855 -10.44 -11.38 -6.76
N PHE A 856 -10.44 -12.03 -5.58
CA PHE A 856 -9.94 -13.40 -5.41
C PHE A 856 -10.77 -14.46 -6.16
N PHE A 857 -12.07 -14.23 -6.32
CA PHE A 857 -12.98 -15.21 -6.93
C PHE A 857 -13.11 -15.05 -8.44
N ARG A 858 -12.80 -13.87 -9.00
CA ARG A 858 -12.93 -13.58 -10.44
C ARG A 858 -11.66 -13.75 -11.26
N SER A 859 -10.47 -13.84 -10.66
CA SER A 859 -9.19 -13.91 -11.37
C SER A 859 -8.91 -15.24 -12.10
N GLY A 860 -9.94 -16.00 -12.49
CA GLY A 860 -9.74 -17.17 -13.35
C GLY A 860 -8.77 -18.24 -12.82
N ALA A 861 -8.51 -18.34 -11.51
CA ALA A 861 -7.76 -19.46 -10.92
C ALA A 861 -8.53 -20.79 -10.96
N MET A 862 -9.57 -20.88 -11.80
CA MET A 862 -10.23 -22.11 -12.24
C MET A 862 -10.04 -22.41 -13.74
N SER A 863 -9.29 -21.61 -14.50
CA SER A 863 -9.11 -21.77 -15.95
C SER A 863 -7.67 -22.12 -16.37
N SER A 864 -7.13 -23.20 -15.80
CA SER A 864 -6.07 -24.00 -16.45
C SER A 864 -6.35 -25.50 -16.32
N TYR A 865 -7.64 -25.86 -16.42
CA TYR A 865 -8.06 -27.22 -16.76
C TYR A 865 -7.97 -27.42 -18.29
N ALA A 866 -6.76 -27.65 -18.82
CA ALA A 866 -6.51 -28.45 -20.03
C ALA A 866 -5.01 -28.51 -20.39
N ILE A 867 -4.41 -29.67 -20.16
CA ILE A 867 -3.34 -30.35 -20.93
C ILE A 867 -2.41 -29.48 -21.81
N GLY A 868 -1.11 -29.48 -21.51
CA GLY A 868 -0.07 -29.18 -22.51
C GLY A 868 1.34 -28.98 -21.96
N ILE A 869 2.25 -29.91 -22.28
CA ILE A 869 3.67 -29.95 -21.91
C ILE A 869 4.52 -29.06 -22.85
N SER A 870 5.67 -28.59 -22.34
CA SER A 870 6.84 -27.99 -23.04
C SER A 870 6.76 -26.47 -23.31
N ASN A 871 7.81 -25.65 -23.23
CA ASN A 871 9.26 -25.86 -23.24
C ASN A 871 9.97 -24.62 -22.65
N ARG A 872 11.25 -24.76 -22.29
CA ARG A 872 12.20 -23.66 -22.01
C ARG A 872 12.16 -22.62 -23.15
N TYR A 873 12.38 -21.32 -22.84
CA TYR A 873 13.46 -20.47 -23.42
C TYR A 873 13.34 -19.00 -22.98
N SER A 874 14.51 -18.43 -22.69
CA SER A 874 14.97 -17.05 -22.89
C SER A 874 14.01 -16.03 -23.51
N ILE A 875 13.83 -14.92 -22.80
CA ILE A 875 13.27 -13.68 -23.35
C ILE A 875 14.41 -12.94 -24.08
N SER A 876 14.37 -12.96 -25.41
CA SER A 876 15.11 -12.03 -26.26
C SER A 876 14.13 -11.05 -26.89
N TYR A 877 14.30 -9.76 -26.62
CA TYR A 877 13.63 -8.67 -27.33
C TYR A 877 14.31 -8.41 -28.68
N ASP A 878 13.48 -8.08 -29.67
CA ASP A 878 13.77 -7.54 -31.01
C ASP A 878 14.29 -8.52 -32.09
N ILE A 879 13.41 -8.85 -33.04
CA ILE A 879 13.52 -8.69 -34.51
C ILE A 879 12.51 -9.67 -35.15
N LEU A 880 11.46 -9.14 -35.79
CA LEU A 880 10.95 -9.52 -37.13
C LEU A 880 9.65 -8.77 -37.42
N ASP A 881 9.79 -7.45 -37.64
CA ASP A 881 9.11 -6.80 -38.76
C ASP A 881 9.76 -7.34 -40.04
N ASN A 882 8.94 -7.67 -41.05
CA ASN A 882 9.26 -8.32 -42.34
C ASN A 882 9.18 -9.85 -42.35
N LEU A 883 7.97 -10.39 -42.51
CA LEU A 883 7.69 -11.59 -43.32
C LEU A 883 6.17 -11.71 -43.55
N ASP A 884 5.56 -10.71 -44.20
CA ASP A 884 4.16 -10.82 -44.66
C ASP A 884 3.95 -10.22 -46.06
N ARG A 885 4.88 -10.56 -46.97
CA ARG A 885 4.73 -10.37 -48.41
C ARG A 885 5.41 -11.51 -49.17
N ALA A 886 4.78 -12.68 -49.20
CA ALA A 886 4.73 -13.61 -50.34
C ALA A 886 4.26 -14.98 -49.87
N ALA A 887 2.95 -15.29 -50.02
CA ALA A 887 2.46 -16.59 -50.50
C ALA A 887 0.95 -16.76 -50.25
N THR A 888 0.11 -16.17 -51.11
CA THR A 888 -1.21 -16.76 -51.43
C THR A 888 -1.61 -16.37 -52.85
N LYS A 889 -1.24 -17.20 -53.83
CA LYS A 889 -1.99 -17.34 -55.08
C LYS A 889 -2.98 -18.50 -54.89
N PRO A 890 -4.26 -18.35 -55.22
CA PRO A 890 -5.24 -19.43 -55.12
C PRO A 890 -5.14 -20.34 -56.36
N GLN A 891 -5.13 -21.66 -56.12
CA GLN A 891 -5.50 -22.65 -57.14
C GLN A 891 -7.00 -22.95 -57.04
N ASN A 892 -7.63 -23.02 -58.21
CA ASN A 892 -9.05 -23.20 -58.48
C ASN A 892 -9.63 -24.55 -58.01
N PRO A 893 -10.97 -24.66 -57.91
CA PRO A 893 -11.70 -25.79 -57.35
C PRO A 893 -11.97 -26.89 -58.39
N ILE A 894 -12.34 -28.08 -57.92
CA ILE A 894 -13.02 -29.10 -58.73
C ILE A 894 -14.45 -29.24 -58.21
N ASP A 895 -15.36 -28.92 -59.14
CA ASP A 895 -16.82 -29.13 -59.27
C ASP A 895 -17.80 -28.63 -58.21
#